data_AF-P55993-F1
#
_entry.id   AF-P55993-F1
#
_cell.length_a   1.000
_cell.length_b   1.000
_cell.length_c   1.000
_cell.angle_alpha   90.00
_cell.angle_beta   90.00
_cell.angle_gamma   90.00
#
_symmetry.space_group_name_H-M   'P 1'
#
loop_
_entity.id
_entity.type
_entity.pdbx_description
1 polymer ?
#
loop_
_entity_poly.entity_id
_entity_poly.type
_entity_poly.pdbx_seq_one_letter_code
_entity_poly.pdbx_strand_id
1 'polypeptide(L)'
;MKKKANEEKAQKRAKTEAKAEATQENKTKENNKAKESKIKESKIKEAKAKEPIPVKKLSFNEALEELFANSLSDCVSYESIIQISAKVPTLAQIKKIKELCQKYQKKLVSSSEYAKKLNAIDKIKKTEEKQKVLDEELEDGYDFLKEKDFLEWSRSDSPVRMYLREMGDIKLLSKDEEIELSKQIRLGEDIILDAICSVPYLIDFIYAYKDALINRERRVKELFRSFDDDDENSVSDSKKDEDNEEDEENEERKKVVSEKDKKRVEKVQESFKALDKAKKEWLKALEAPIDEREDELVRSLTLAYKRQTLKDRLYDLEPTSKLINELVKTMETTLKSGDGFEKELKRLEYKLPLFNDTLIANHKKILANITNMTKEDIIAQVPEATMVSVYMDLKKLFLTKEASEEGFDLAPNKLKEILEQIKRGKLISDRAKNKMAKSNLRLVVSIAKRFTSRGLPFLDLIQEGNIGLMKAVDKFEHEKGFKFSTYATWWIKQAISRAIADQARTIRIPIHMIDTINRINKVMRKHIQENGKEPDLEVVAEEVGLSLDKVKNVIKVTKEPISLETPVGNDDDGKFGDFVEDKNIVSSIDHIMREDLKAQIESVLDQLNEREKAVIRMRFGLLDDESDRTLEEIGKELNVTRERVRQIESSAIKKLRSPQYGRILRNYLRI
;
A
#
# COMPACT_ATOMS: atom_id res chain seq x y z
N MET A 1 65.88 -1.69 51.04
CA MET A 1 64.52 -1.36 51.53
C MET A 1 64.00 0.01 51.09
N LYS A 2 64.75 1.11 51.16
CA LYS A 2 64.25 2.46 50.78
C LYS A 2 63.79 2.59 49.30
N LYS A 3 64.40 1.87 48.34
CA LYS A 3 63.95 1.88 46.93
C LYS A 3 62.56 1.26 46.73
N LYS A 4 62.30 0.06 47.29
CA LYS A 4 60.98 -0.60 47.21
C LYS A 4 59.87 0.25 47.84
N ALA A 5 60.14 0.91 48.97
CA ALA A 5 59.15 1.79 49.61
C ALA A 5 58.83 3.04 48.77
N ASN A 6 59.77 3.53 47.95
CA ASN A 6 59.53 4.63 47.02
C ASN A 6 58.76 4.19 45.78
N GLU A 7 59.02 2.99 45.24
CA GLU A 7 58.23 2.43 44.14
C GLU A 7 56.77 2.18 44.52
N GLU A 8 56.51 1.63 45.71
CA GLU A 8 55.13 1.46 46.21
C GLU A 8 54.41 2.81 46.40
N LYS A 9 55.12 3.83 46.89
CA LYS A 9 54.56 5.19 47.00
C LYS A 9 54.30 5.82 45.63
N ALA A 10 55.17 5.59 44.64
CA ALA A 10 54.99 6.07 43.28
C ALA A 10 53.80 5.39 42.60
N GLN A 11 53.65 4.07 42.73
CA GLN A 11 52.49 3.34 42.20
C GLN A 11 51.17 3.74 42.88
N LYS A 12 51.18 3.98 44.20
CA LYS A 12 50.00 4.53 44.90
C LYS A 12 49.65 5.93 44.42
N ARG A 13 50.64 6.80 44.18
CA ARG A 13 50.44 8.15 43.61
C ARG A 13 49.86 8.10 42.19
N ALA A 14 50.43 7.27 41.32
CA ALA A 14 49.94 7.08 39.95
C ALA A 14 48.49 6.55 39.93
N LYS A 15 48.14 5.60 40.82
CA LYS A 15 46.75 5.13 40.96
C LYS A 15 45.79 6.21 41.47
N THR A 16 46.24 7.09 42.37
CA THR A 16 45.42 8.22 42.83
C THR A 16 45.26 9.31 41.77
N GLU A 17 46.30 9.60 40.97
CA GLU A 17 46.23 10.55 39.86
C GLU A 17 45.34 10.03 38.73
N ALA A 18 45.48 8.77 38.33
CA ALA A 18 44.61 8.15 37.33
C ALA A 18 43.13 8.11 37.78
N LYS A 19 42.87 7.88 39.08
CA LYS A 19 41.52 8.03 39.64
C LYS A 19 41.05 9.48 39.58
N ALA A 20 41.89 10.45 39.90
CA ALA A 20 41.52 11.87 39.86
C ALA A 20 41.20 12.34 38.43
N GLU A 21 41.99 11.94 37.42
CA GLU A 21 41.73 12.22 36.01
C GLU A 21 40.44 11.55 35.52
N ALA A 22 40.22 10.26 35.81
CA ALA A 22 38.98 9.57 35.45
C ALA A 22 37.74 10.23 36.10
N THR A 23 37.89 10.75 37.33
CA THR A 23 36.82 11.47 38.02
C THR A 23 36.57 12.85 37.40
N GLN A 24 37.62 13.55 36.94
CA GLN A 24 37.49 14.81 36.21
C GLN A 24 36.85 14.59 34.84
N GLU A 25 37.25 13.55 34.11
CA GLU A 25 36.72 13.23 32.78
C GLU A 25 35.24 12.82 32.83
N ASN A 26 34.84 12.07 33.88
CA ASN A 26 33.43 11.78 34.13
C ASN A 26 32.64 13.04 34.48
N LYS A 27 33.20 13.96 35.28
CA LYS A 27 32.56 15.25 35.57
C LYS A 27 32.41 16.13 34.34
N THR A 28 33.37 16.13 33.40
CA THR A 28 33.23 16.86 32.12
C THR A 28 32.21 16.19 31.20
N LYS A 29 32.17 14.85 31.12
CA LYS A 29 31.14 14.12 30.36
C LYS A 29 29.74 14.35 30.92
N GLU A 30 29.56 14.33 32.24
CA GLU A 30 28.28 14.69 32.89
C GLU A 30 27.90 16.14 32.65
N ASN A 31 28.83 17.09 32.77
CA ASN A 31 28.56 18.50 32.48
C ASN A 31 28.18 18.74 31.02
N ASN A 32 28.79 18.02 30.07
CA ASN A 32 28.42 18.11 28.65
C ASN A 32 27.05 17.49 28.39
N LYS A 33 26.74 16.34 28.99
CA LYS A 33 25.42 15.70 28.89
C LYS A 33 24.32 16.57 29.53
N ALA A 34 24.62 17.21 30.66
CA ALA A 34 23.75 18.18 31.32
C ALA A 34 23.55 19.44 30.44
N LYS A 35 24.62 19.97 29.82
CA LYS A 35 24.50 21.08 28.84
C LYS A 35 23.67 20.69 27.62
N GLU A 36 23.88 19.51 27.04
CA GLU A 36 23.08 19.02 25.92
C GLU A 36 21.61 18.81 26.31
N SER A 37 21.35 18.28 27.51
CA SER A 37 19.98 18.14 28.03
C SER A 37 19.32 19.50 28.25
N LYS A 38 20.03 20.49 28.81
CA LYS A 38 19.54 21.87 28.95
C LYS A 38 19.33 22.57 27.61
N ILE A 39 20.18 22.31 26.60
CA ILE A 39 20.01 22.84 25.24
C ILE A 39 18.82 22.16 24.54
N LYS A 40 18.62 20.86 24.75
CA LYS A 40 17.43 20.14 24.24
C LYS A 40 16.17 20.65 24.93
N GLU A 41 16.18 20.83 26.25
CA GLU A 41 15.06 21.41 26.98
C GLU A 41 14.81 22.87 26.60
N SER A 42 15.85 23.68 26.39
CA SER A 42 15.69 25.06 25.95
C SER A 42 15.16 25.14 24.53
N LYS A 43 15.61 24.26 23.62
CA LYS A 43 15.07 24.15 22.25
C LYS A 43 13.66 23.58 22.23
N ILE A 44 13.31 22.65 23.12
CA ILE A 44 11.94 22.14 23.28
C ILE A 44 11.05 23.23 23.89
N LYS A 45 11.56 24.00 24.87
CA LYS A 45 10.86 25.16 25.44
C LYS A 45 10.71 26.28 24.41
N GLU A 46 11.71 26.57 23.57
CA GLU A 46 11.61 27.51 22.46
C GLU A 46 10.68 27.00 21.34
N ALA A 47 10.68 25.69 21.07
CA ALA A 47 9.76 25.08 20.11
C ALA A 47 8.31 25.04 20.63
N LYS A 48 8.12 24.95 21.95
CA LYS A 48 6.82 25.07 22.62
C LYS A 48 6.40 26.54 22.86
N ALA A 49 7.36 27.46 22.98
CA ALA A 49 7.12 28.89 23.22
C ALA A 49 6.99 29.70 21.92
N LYS A 50 7.39 29.16 20.78
CA LYS A 50 6.88 29.60 19.48
C LYS A 50 5.48 29.04 19.32
N GLU A 51 4.55 29.60 20.09
CA GLU A 51 3.15 29.56 19.73
C GLU A 51 3.04 29.95 18.24
N PRO A 52 2.19 29.26 17.46
CA PRO A 52 1.97 29.65 16.08
C PRO A 52 1.67 31.15 16.10
N ILE A 53 2.43 31.93 15.32
CA ILE A 53 2.18 33.37 15.14
C ILE A 53 0.67 33.48 15.02
N PRO A 54 -0.03 34.14 15.96
CA PRO A 54 -1.47 34.12 15.95
C PRO A 54 -1.86 34.76 14.63
N VAL A 55 -2.33 33.92 13.69
CA VAL A 55 -2.95 34.40 12.47
C VAL A 55 -4.05 35.29 12.98
N LYS A 56 -3.91 36.61 12.72
CA LYS A 56 -4.83 37.62 13.20
C LYS A 56 -6.21 37.15 12.75
N LYS A 57 -6.99 36.59 13.68
CA LYS A 57 -8.30 36.03 13.33
C LYS A 57 -9.13 37.23 12.95
N LEU A 58 -9.28 37.43 11.64
CA LEU A 58 -10.14 38.47 11.10
C LEU A 58 -11.50 38.32 11.76
N SER A 59 -12.07 39.44 12.20
CA SER A 59 -13.44 39.43 12.66
C SER A 59 -14.33 38.89 11.53
N PHE A 60 -15.45 38.26 11.87
CA PHE A 60 -16.38 37.70 10.88
C PHE A 60 -16.67 38.66 9.73
N ASN A 61 -16.85 39.93 10.06
CA ASN A 61 -17.13 41.01 9.12
C ASN A 61 -15.94 41.32 8.20
N GLU A 62 -14.72 41.38 8.75
CA GLU A 62 -13.50 41.61 7.96
C GLU A 62 -13.22 40.43 7.04
N ALA A 63 -13.37 39.19 7.52
CA ALA A 63 -13.19 38.00 6.72
C ALA A 63 -14.23 37.91 5.58
N LEU A 64 -15.48 38.29 5.84
CA LEU A 64 -16.49 38.41 4.79
C LEU A 64 -16.13 39.48 3.76
N GLU A 65 -15.74 40.68 4.21
CA GLU A 65 -15.33 41.76 3.29
C GLU A 65 -14.12 41.36 2.46
N GLU A 66 -13.15 40.64 3.03
CA GLU A 66 -12.00 40.09 2.32
C GLU A 66 -12.40 39.02 1.30
N LEU A 67 -13.34 38.11 1.63
CA LEU A 67 -13.86 37.13 0.67
C LEU A 67 -14.50 37.85 -0.53
N PHE A 68 -15.40 38.80 -0.26
CA PHE A 68 -16.07 39.57 -1.32
C PHE A 68 -15.10 40.48 -2.08
N ALA A 69 -13.99 40.92 -1.51
CA ALA A 69 -12.97 41.69 -2.22
C ALA A 69 -12.07 40.79 -3.10
N ASN A 70 -11.60 39.65 -2.56
CA ASN A 70 -10.59 38.80 -3.18
C ASN A 70 -11.15 37.76 -4.16
N SER A 71 -12.47 37.51 -4.17
CA SER A 71 -13.01 36.54 -5.12
C SER A 71 -12.83 37.04 -6.56
N LEU A 72 -12.04 36.32 -7.36
CA LEU A 72 -11.69 36.65 -8.74
C LEU A 72 -12.87 36.56 -9.72
N SER A 73 -13.98 35.97 -9.27
CA SER A 73 -15.16 35.70 -10.08
C SER A 73 -16.33 36.57 -9.61
N ASP A 74 -17.26 36.83 -10.53
CA ASP A 74 -18.51 37.57 -10.28
C ASP A 74 -19.48 36.84 -9.33
N CYS A 75 -19.03 35.78 -8.66
CA CYS A 75 -19.86 34.91 -7.83
C CYS A 75 -19.16 34.59 -6.52
N VAL A 76 -19.95 34.40 -5.46
CA VAL A 76 -19.51 33.94 -4.14
C VAL A 76 -20.36 32.74 -3.75
N SER A 77 -19.75 31.67 -3.23
CA SER A 77 -20.51 30.48 -2.84
C SER A 77 -21.12 30.61 -1.44
N TYR A 78 -22.32 30.04 -1.22
CA TYR A 78 -22.93 29.98 0.11
C TYR A 78 -22.02 29.25 1.12
N GLU A 79 -21.35 28.20 0.67
CA GLU A 79 -20.46 27.37 1.49
C GLU A 79 -19.23 28.17 1.97
N SER A 80 -18.65 29.04 1.11
CA SER A 80 -17.51 29.88 1.49
C SER A 80 -17.86 30.90 2.60
N ILE A 81 -19.09 31.42 2.58
CA ILE A 81 -19.61 32.30 3.64
C ILE A 81 -19.72 31.52 4.96
N ILE A 82 -20.13 30.26 4.88
CA ILE A 82 -20.37 29.42 6.07
C ILE A 82 -19.09 28.92 6.71
N GLN A 83 -18.07 28.63 5.90
CA GLN A 83 -16.72 28.35 6.40
C GLN A 83 -16.21 29.48 7.30
N ILE A 84 -16.58 30.73 7.00
CA ILE A 84 -16.24 31.90 7.83
C ILE A 84 -17.14 32.00 9.07
N SER A 85 -18.45 31.78 8.96
CA SER A 85 -19.37 31.95 10.09
C SER A 85 -19.32 30.81 11.10
N ALA A 86 -18.89 29.61 10.70
CA ALA A 86 -18.92 28.34 11.46
C ALA A 86 -20.30 27.95 12.05
N LYS A 87 -21.34 28.76 11.81
CA LYS A 87 -22.72 28.65 12.28
C LYS A 87 -23.64 29.24 11.22
N VAL A 88 -24.93 28.91 11.25
CA VAL A 88 -25.91 29.56 10.39
C VAL A 88 -25.91 31.09 10.68
N PRO A 89 -25.68 31.96 9.68
CA PRO A 89 -25.62 33.40 9.90
C PRO A 89 -26.91 33.96 10.50
N THR A 90 -26.79 34.85 11.48
CA THR A 90 -27.91 35.57 12.09
C THR A 90 -28.57 36.53 11.10
N LEU A 91 -29.84 36.91 11.32
CA LEU A 91 -30.56 37.86 10.45
C LEU A 91 -29.79 39.17 10.20
N ALA A 92 -29.03 39.66 11.18
CA ALA A 92 -28.18 40.85 11.03
C ALA A 92 -27.00 40.61 10.06
N GLN A 93 -26.36 39.44 10.17
CA GLN A 93 -25.28 39.05 9.25
C GLN A 93 -25.81 38.82 7.84
N ILE A 94 -27.02 38.27 7.69
CA ILE A 94 -27.67 38.08 6.39
C ILE A 94 -27.94 39.42 5.71
N LYS A 95 -28.41 40.44 6.45
CA LYS A 95 -28.53 41.81 5.92
C LYS A 95 -27.19 42.34 5.42
N LYS A 96 -26.11 42.17 6.21
CA LYS A 96 -24.76 42.56 5.79
C LYS A 96 -24.26 41.79 4.56
N ILE A 97 -24.57 40.50 4.43
CA ILE A 97 -24.24 39.71 3.23
C ILE A 97 -24.98 40.26 2.00
N LYS A 98 -26.27 40.61 2.14
CA LYS A 98 -27.05 41.26 1.07
C LYS A 98 -26.45 42.62 0.69
N GLU A 99 -26.00 43.42 1.66
CA GLU A 99 -25.29 44.69 1.42
C GLU A 99 -23.96 44.50 0.67
N LEU A 100 -23.13 43.53 1.08
CA LEU A 100 -21.85 43.23 0.41
C LEU A 100 -22.05 42.69 -1.00
N CYS A 101 -23.07 41.86 -1.21
CA CYS A 101 -23.48 41.37 -2.52
C CYS A 101 -23.82 42.52 -3.48
N GLN A 102 -24.55 43.53 -3.01
CA GLN A 102 -24.84 44.75 -3.77
C GLN A 102 -23.59 45.62 -3.98
N LYS A 103 -22.78 45.81 -2.94
CA LYS A 103 -21.57 46.66 -2.98
C LYS A 103 -20.54 46.17 -4.01
N TYR A 104 -20.31 44.86 -4.07
CA TYR A 104 -19.32 44.25 -4.97
C TYR A 104 -19.94 43.70 -6.27
N GLN A 105 -21.26 43.81 -6.46
CA GLN A 105 -22.01 43.28 -7.62
C GLN A 105 -21.79 41.77 -7.87
N LYS A 106 -21.61 40.98 -6.80
CA LYS A 106 -21.33 39.54 -6.89
C LYS A 106 -22.59 38.72 -6.66
N LYS A 107 -22.84 37.71 -7.50
CA LYS A 107 -24.00 36.81 -7.34
C LYS A 107 -23.71 35.73 -6.29
N LEU A 108 -24.68 35.45 -5.42
CA LEU A 108 -24.61 34.32 -4.50
C LEU A 108 -25.07 33.05 -5.21
N VAL A 109 -24.24 32.02 -5.13
CA VAL A 109 -24.35 30.82 -5.96
C VAL A 109 -24.01 29.58 -5.10
N SER A 110 -24.51 28.39 -5.44
CA SER A 110 -24.08 27.17 -4.75
C SER A 110 -22.65 26.78 -5.12
N SER A 111 -21.91 26.05 -4.27
CA SER A 111 -20.57 25.52 -4.65
C SER A 111 -20.58 24.76 -5.98
N SER A 112 -21.67 24.04 -6.28
CA SER A 112 -21.78 23.29 -7.55
C SER A 112 -21.84 24.22 -8.76
N GLU A 113 -22.69 25.24 -8.73
CA GLU A 113 -22.79 26.23 -9.81
C GLU A 113 -21.53 27.09 -9.93
N TYR A 114 -20.91 27.42 -8.79
CA TYR A 114 -19.63 28.13 -8.76
C TYR A 114 -18.54 27.32 -9.46
N ALA A 115 -18.44 26.03 -9.13
CA ALA A 115 -17.49 25.13 -9.75
C ALA A 115 -17.77 24.93 -11.24
N LYS A 116 -19.04 24.88 -11.69
CA LYS A 116 -19.39 24.86 -13.13
C LYS A 116 -18.83 26.08 -13.87
N LYS A 117 -19.03 27.29 -13.34
CA LYS A 117 -18.50 28.52 -13.96
C LYS A 117 -16.99 28.50 -14.05
N LEU A 118 -16.33 28.09 -12.98
CA LEU A 118 -14.87 27.97 -12.97
C LEU A 118 -14.36 26.89 -13.95
N ASN A 119 -15.04 25.76 -14.08
CA ASN A 119 -14.68 24.73 -15.07
C ASN A 119 -14.81 25.27 -16.50
N ALA A 120 -15.83 26.08 -16.78
CA ALA A 120 -15.99 26.73 -18.08
C ALA A 120 -14.85 27.72 -18.36
N ILE A 121 -14.47 28.53 -17.37
CA ILE A 121 -13.33 29.46 -17.47
C ILE A 121 -12.01 28.70 -17.72
N ASP A 122 -11.75 27.64 -16.94
CA ASP A 122 -10.53 26.84 -17.09
C ASP A 122 -10.48 26.12 -18.44
N LYS A 123 -11.64 25.69 -18.97
CA LYS A 123 -11.75 25.11 -20.31
C LYS A 123 -11.35 26.12 -21.39
N ILE A 124 -11.83 27.36 -21.29
CA ILE A 124 -11.47 28.46 -22.19
C ILE A 124 -9.97 28.76 -22.11
N LYS A 125 -9.42 28.91 -20.90
CA LYS A 125 -7.98 29.14 -20.70
C LYS A 125 -7.13 28.00 -21.29
N LYS A 126 -7.54 26.75 -21.10
CA LYS A 126 -6.83 25.60 -21.65
C LYS A 126 -6.89 25.55 -23.17
N THR A 127 -8.00 25.96 -23.79
CA THR A 127 -8.08 26.08 -25.24
C THR A 127 -7.21 27.21 -25.77
N GLU A 128 -7.15 28.36 -25.07
CA GLU A 128 -6.26 29.47 -25.40
C GLU A 128 -4.77 29.08 -25.25
N GLU A 129 -4.40 28.38 -24.17
CA GLU A 129 -3.03 27.87 -23.97
C GLU A 129 -2.64 26.88 -25.06
N LYS A 130 -3.53 25.95 -25.43
CA LYS A 130 -3.29 25.02 -26.54
C LYS A 130 -3.14 25.74 -27.87
N GLN A 131 -3.96 26.76 -28.12
CA GLN A 131 -3.86 27.55 -29.33
C GLN A 131 -2.53 28.31 -29.36
N LYS A 132 -2.12 28.93 -28.25
CA LYS A 132 -0.81 29.59 -28.14
C LYS A 132 0.37 28.64 -28.39
N VAL A 133 0.35 27.44 -27.81
CA VAL A 133 1.40 26.44 -28.05
C VAL A 133 1.40 26.00 -29.52
N LEU A 134 0.22 25.82 -30.13
CA LEU A 134 0.12 25.48 -31.55
C LEU A 134 0.63 26.63 -32.44
N ASP A 135 0.30 27.87 -32.09
CA ASP A 135 0.74 29.06 -32.82
C ASP A 135 2.27 29.26 -32.66
N GLU A 136 2.83 29.02 -31.46
CA GLU A 136 4.28 29.00 -31.19
C GLU A 136 4.99 27.87 -31.96
N GLU A 137 4.43 26.64 -31.98
CA GLU A 137 4.96 25.51 -32.77
C GLU A 137 4.87 25.75 -34.29
N LEU A 138 3.97 26.63 -34.75
CA LEU A 138 3.83 27.02 -36.15
C LEU A 138 4.77 28.19 -36.52
N GLU A 139 5.02 29.13 -35.60
CA GLU A 139 5.98 30.24 -35.80
C GLU A 139 7.44 29.79 -35.66
N ASP A 140 7.74 28.94 -34.68
CA ASP A 140 9.04 28.29 -34.52
C ASP A 140 9.07 27.03 -35.40
N GLY A 141 9.37 27.20 -36.69
CA GLY A 141 9.57 26.07 -37.60
C GLY A 141 10.46 24.99 -36.96
N TYR A 142 9.93 23.76 -36.85
CA TYR A 142 10.54 22.59 -36.22
C TYR A 142 12.06 22.50 -36.48
N ASP A 143 12.86 22.97 -35.53
CA ASP A 143 14.30 23.05 -35.67
C ASP A 143 14.94 21.75 -35.16
N PHE A 144 15.08 20.77 -36.05
CA PHE A 144 15.77 19.50 -35.78
C PHE A 144 17.20 19.68 -35.20
N LEU A 145 17.82 20.86 -35.35
CA LEU A 145 19.16 21.15 -34.83
C LEU A 145 19.17 21.43 -33.32
N LYS A 146 18.10 22.00 -32.74
CA LYS A 146 18.02 22.22 -31.27
C LYS A 146 17.94 20.91 -30.49
N GLU A 147 17.31 19.89 -31.07
CA GLU A 147 17.26 18.54 -30.47
C GLU A 147 18.60 17.82 -30.60
N LYS A 148 19.37 18.11 -31.66
CA LYS A 148 20.72 17.57 -31.86
C LYS A 148 21.73 18.14 -30.85
N ASP A 149 21.61 19.42 -30.51
CA ASP A 149 22.43 20.04 -29.44
C ASP A 149 22.06 19.50 -28.05
N PHE A 150 20.80 19.10 -27.82
CA PHE A 150 20.37 18.38 -26.62
C PHE A 150 20.88 16.93 -26.59
N LEU A 151 20.97 16.28 -27.75
CA LEU A 151 21.49 14.92 -27.91
C LEU A 151 23.01 14.84 -27.75
N GLU A 152 23.76 15.87 -28.16
CA GLU A 152 25.23 15.95 -27.98
C GLU A 152 25.64 16.25 -26.53
N TRP A 153 24.75 16.84 -25.72
CA TRP A 153 24.92 17.00 -24.27
C TRP A 153 24.58 15.73 -23.46
N SER A 154 24.19 14.62 -24.11
CA SER A 154 23.85 13.35 -23.46
C SER A 154 25.02 12.38 -23.22
N ARG A 155 26.26 12.73 -23.57
CA ARG A 155 27.44 11.84 -23.47
C ARG A 155 27.89 11.47 -22.04
N SER A 156 27.03 11.63 -21.03
CA SER A 156 27.23 11.01 -19.73
C SER A 156 26.33 9.77 -19.61
N ASP A 157 26.89 8.59 -19.85
CA ASP A 157 26.17 7.31 -19.87
C ASP A 157 25.60 6.86 -18.51
N SER A 158 25.92 7.55 -17.42
CA SER A 158 25.46 7.16 -16.08
C SER A 158 24.06 7.72 -15.77
N PRO A 159 23.06 6.87 -15.47
CA PRO A 159 21.71 7.32 -15.10
C PRO A 159 21.70 8.26 -13.87
N VAL A 160 22.68 8.12 -12.97
CA VAL A 160 22.86 9.01 -11.82
C VAL A 160 23.11 10.45 -12.27
N ARG A 161 23.95 10.66 -13.28
CA ARG A 161 24.28 12.00 -13.79
C ARG A 161 23.08 12.63 -14.50
N MET A 162 22.34 11.85 -15.27
CA MET A 162 21.10 12.29 -15.90
C MET A 162 20.10 12.78 -14.85
N TYR A 163 19.84 11.97 -13.83
CA TYR A 163 18.93 12.33 -12.74
C TYR A 163 19.36 13.59 -11.98
N LEU A 164 20.65 13.71 -11.62
CA LEU A 164 21.15 14.87 -10.89
C LEU A 164 21.09 16.16 -11.71
N ARG A 165 21.23 16.08 -13.04
CA ARG A 165 21.08 17.21 -13.95
C ARG A 165 19.63 17.68 -14.02
N GLU A 166 18.69 16.79 -14.33
CA GLU A 166 17.25 17.13 -14.43
C GLU A 166 16.70 17.69 -13.12
N MET A 167 17.11 17.10 -12.00
CA MET A 167 16.75 17.62 -10.67
C MET A 167 17.40 18.99 -10.38
N GLY A 168 18.57 19.24 -10.94
CA GLY A 168 19.31 20.49 -10.82
C GLY A 168 18.58 21.68 -11.43
N ASP A 169 17.84 21.47 -12.51
CA ASP A 169 17.10 22.52 -13.23
C ASP A 169 15.87 23.03 -12.44
N ILE A 170 15.39 22.25 -11.48
CA ILE A 170 14.22 22.59 -10.66
C ILE A 170 14.62 23.58 -9.56
N LYS A 171 13.97 24.75 -9.55
CA LYS A 171 14.19 25.80 -8.55
C LYS A 171 13.77 25.34 -7.15
N LEU A 172 14.51 25.79 -6.13
CA LEU A 172 14.17 25.57 -4.72
C LEU A 172 12.95 26.42 -4.34
N LEU A 173 12.08 25.88 -3.48
CA LEU A 173 10.94 26.61 -2.94
C LEU A 173 11.37 27.50 -1.78
N SER A 174 10.81 28.70 -1.74
CA SER A 174 10.75 29.54 -0.55
C SER A 174 9.69 29.04 0.44
N LYS A 175 9.78 29.49 1.70
CA LYS A 175 8.80 29.13 2.74
C LYS A 175 7.37 29.55 2.37
N ASP A 176 7.21 30.70 1.73
CA ASP A 176 5.90 31.22 1.33
C ASP A 176 5.31 30.40 0.18
N GLU A 177 6.15 29.96 -0.76
CA GLU A 177 5.73 29.04 -1.83
C GLU A 177 5.38 27.65 -1.29
N GLU A 178 6.05 27.14 -0.25
CA GLU A 178 5.65 25.89 0.43
C GLU A 178 4.24 26.00 1.01
N ILE A 179 3.93 27.14 1.64
CA ILE A 179 2.60 27.42 2.20
C ILE A 179 1.56 27.53 1.08
N GLU A 180 1.88 28.25 0.00
CA GLU A 180 0.98 28.41 -1.15
C GLU A 180 0.66 27.07 -1.82
N LEU A 181 1.66 26.21 -2.02
CA LEU A 181 1.43 24.86 -2.54
C LEU A 181 0.57 24.03 -1.58
N SER A 182 0.81 24.12 -0.28
CA SER A 182 -0.02 23.41 0.71
C SER A 182 -1.48 23.91 0.70
N LYS A 183 -1.71 25.22 0.50
CA LYS A 183 -3.06 25.78 0.30
C LYS A 183 -3.70 25.28 -0.99
N GLN A 184 -2.96 25.17 -2.09
CA GLN A 184 -3.47 24.62 -3.35
C GLN A 184 -3.84 23.15 -3.25
N ILE A 185 -3.06 22.35 -2.52
CA ILE A 185 -3.39 20.93 -2.24
C ILE A 185 -4.73 20.85 -1.53
N ARG A 186 -4.91 21.63 -0.46
CA ARG A 186 -6.15 21.68 0.31
C ARG A 186 -7.33 22.17 -0.50
N LEU A 187 -7.14 23.19 -1.34
CA LEU A 187 -8.17 23.67 -2.26
C LEU A 187 -8.61 22.58 -3.24
N GLY A 188 -7.66 21.81 -3.79
CA GLY A 188 -7.96 20.68 -4.66
C GLY A 188 -8.76 19.58 -3.94
N GLU A 189 -8.39 19.26 -2.70
CA GLU A 189 -9.11 18.30 -1.85
C GLU A 189 -10.52 18.80 -1.47
N ASP A 190 -10.66 20.08 -1.11
CA ASP A 190 -11.95 20.70 -0.78
C ASP A 190 -12.93 20.66 -1.96
N ILE A 191 -12.46 20.93 -3.19
CA ILE A 191 -13.28 20.80 -4.41
C ILE A 191 -13.79 19.36 -4.59
N ILE A 192 -12.94 18.35 -4.32
CA ILE A 192 -13.33 16.94 -4.45
C ILE A 192 -14.39 16.59 -3.40
N LEU A 193 -14.18 17.00 -2.14
CA LEU A 193 -15.11 16.74 -1.05
C LEU A 193 -16.45 17.45 -1.27
N ASP A 194 -16.43 18.70 -1.71
CA ASP A 194 -17.64 19.44 -2.11
C ASP A 194 -18.41 18.65 -3.18
N ALA A 195 -17.71 18.17 -4.22
CA ALA A 195 -18.32 17.40 -5.30
C ALA A 195 -18.96 16.09 -4.78
N ILE A 196 -18.28 15.36 -3.89
CA ILE A 196 -18.81 14.14 -3.26
C ILE A 196 -20.05 14.46 -2.41
N CYS A 197 -20.00 15.50 -1.57
CA CYS A 197 -21.13 15.92 -0.74
C CYS A 197 -22.33 16.45 -1.54
N SER A 198 -22.19 16.69 -2.85
CA SER A 198 -23.32 17.05 -3.72
C SER A 198 -24.27 15.88 -3.99
N VAL A 199 -23.80 14.64 -3.82
CA VAL A 199 -24.52 13.43 -4.23
C VAL A 199 -24.73 12.51 -3.02
N PRO A 200 -25.98 12.33 -2.55
CA PRO A 200 -26.27 11.45 -1.43
C PRO A 200 -25.77 10.01 -1.63
N TYR A 201 -25.89 9.48 -2.86
CA TYR A 201 -25.47 8.13 -3.20
C TYR A 201 -23.97 7.89 -3.02
N LEU A 202 -23.11 8.88 -3.33
CA LEU A 202 -21.66 8.73 -3.12
C LEU A 202 -21.31 8.56 -1.65
N ILE A 203 -22.10 9.16 -0.76
CA ILE A 203 -21.93 9.00 0.67
C ILE A 203 -22.36 7.59 1.11
N ASP A 204 -23.42 7.02 0.52
CA ASP A 204 -23.79 5.61 0.76
C ASP A 204 -22.72 4.65 0.27
N PHE A 205 -22.15 4.94 -0.90
CA PHE A 205 -21.05 4.17 -1.45
C PHE A 205 -19.84 4.17 -0.51
N ILE A 206 -19.49 5.33 0.06
CA ILE A 206 -18.43 5.43 1.09
C ILE A 206 -18.84 4.68 2.37
N TYR A 207 -20.10 4.80 2.78
CA TYR A 207 -20.64 4.13 3.98
C TYR A 207 -20.60 2.60 3.87
N ALA A 208 -20.76 2.04 2.67
CA ALA A 208 -20.69 0.59 2.43
C ALA A 208 -19.33 -0.03 2.83
N TYR A 209 -18.24 0.74 2.81
CA TYR A 209 -16.92 0.26 3.23
C TYR A 209 -16.77 0.10 4.75
N LYS A 210 -17.74 0.56 5.56
CA LYS A 210 -17.72 0.47 7.03
C LYS A 210 -17.51 -0.96 7.51
N ASP A 211 -18.27 -1.91 6.98
CA ASP A 211 -18.21 -3.30 7.45
C ASP A 211 -16.88 -3.96 7.05
N ALA A 212 -16.36 -3.63 5.86
CA ALA A 212 -15.05 -4.10 5.41
C ALA A 212 -13.88 -3.53 6.24
N LEU A 213 -13.99 -2.28 6.74
CA LEU A 213 -13.03 -1.69 7.68
C LEU A 213 -13.04 -2.37 9.05
N ILE A 214 -14.23 -2.74 9.52
CA ILE A 214 -14.41 -3.49 10.78
C ILE A 214 -13.78 -4.89 10.64
N ASN A 215 -14.05 -5.57 9.52
CA ASN A 215 -13.53 -6.91 9.21
C ASN A 215 -12.04 -6.97 8.84
N ARG A 216 -11.33 -5.82 8.83
CA ARG A 216 -9.90 -5.71 8.50
C ARG A 216 -9.54 -6.20 7.11
N GLU A 217 -10.40 -5.98 6.13
CA GLU A 217 -10.02 -6.23 4.75
C GLU A 217 -8.84 -5.33 4.38
N ARG A 218 -7.69 -5.95 4.02
CA ARG A 218 -6.45 -5.22 3.70
C ARG A 218 -6.68 -4.15 2.63
N ARG A 219 -7.53 -4.44 1.65
CA ARG A 219 -7.87 -3.54 0.54
C ARG A 219 -8.49 -2.22 0.99
N VAL A 220 -9.24 -2.24 2.10
CA VAL A 220 -10.05 -1.09 2.54
C VAL A 220 -9.28 -0.20 3.52
N LYS A 221 -8.28 -0.74 4.22
CA LYS A 221 -7.42 0.05 5.13
C LYS A 221 -6.72 1.21 4.41
N GLU A 222 -6.29 0.98 3.17
CA GLU A 222 -5.57 1.98 2.37
C GLU A 222 -6.49 3.07 1.79
N LEU A 223 -7.81 2.98 2.01
CA LEU A 223 -8.79 3.95 1.49
C LEU A 223 -8.98 5.15 2.42
N PHE A 224 -8.62 5.03 3.70
CA PHE A 224 -8.86 6.05 4.73
C PHE A 224 -7.62 6.23 5.60
N ARG A 225 -7.01 7.42 5.58
CA ARG A 225 -5.76 7.70 6.33
C ARG A 225 -5.96 7.70 7.85
N SER A 226 -7.15 8.09 8.32
CA SER A 226 -7.50 8.19 9.74
C SER A 226 -7.49 6.85 10.51
N PHE A 227 -7.48 5.74 9.77
CA PHE A 227 -7.42 4.35 10.27
C PHE A 227 -6.17 3.60 9.78
N ASP A 228 -5.24 4.31 9.16
CA ASP A 228 -3.94 3.77 8.77
C ASP A 228 -3.11 3.59 10.04
N ASP A 229 -3.09 2.37 10.56
CA ASP A 229 -2.28 1.97 11.72
C ASP A 229 -0.80 1.89 11.28
N ASP A 230 -0.21 3.01 10.85
CA ASP A 230 1.24 3.13 10.56
C ASP A 230 2.11 2.91 11.84
N ASP A 231 1.47 2.65 12.99
CA ASP A 231 2.06 2.29 14.28
C ASP A 231 2.51 0.82 14.40
N GLU A 232 2.73 0.10 13.28
CA GLU A 232 3.48 -1.16 13.32
C GLU A 232 4.95 -0.96 13.75
N ASN A 233 5.41 0.29 13.97
CA ASN A 233 6.76 0.61 14.46
C ASN A 233 6.80 1.47 15.73
N SER A 234 5.83 1.32 16.64
CA SER A 234 6.06 1.74 18.04
C SER A 234 7.15 0.87 18.68
N VAL A 235 8.40 1.24 18.41
CA VAL A 235 9.62 0.76 19.06
C VAL A 235 9.60 1.26 20.51
N SER A 236 8.75 0.66 21.36
CA SER A 236 8.83 0.61 22.83
C SER A 236 7.45 0.29 23.43
N ASP A 237 7.06 -0.99 23.49
CA ASP A 237 6.27 -1.61 24.57
C ASP A 237 5.69 -2.96 24.11
N SER A 238 6.54 -3.98 24.11
CA SER A 238 6.14 -5.38 24.22
C SER A 238 7.18 -6.11 25.06
N LYS A 239 7.28 -5.70 26.33
CA LYS A 239 7.68 -6.60 27.41
C LYS A 239 6.40 -7.32 27.83
N LYS A 240 6.37 -8.64 27.65
CA LYS A 240 5.26 -9.61 27.80
C LYS A 240 4.81 -10.11 26.43
N ASP A 241 4.84 -11.43 26.25
CA ASP A 241 4.40 -12.23 25.10
C ASP A 241 5.50 -12.84 24.21
N GLU A 242 6.67 -13.18 24.78
CA GLU A 242 7.60 -14.16 24.19
C GLU A 242 7.94 -15.22 25.26
N ASP A 243 7.05 -16.19 25.46
CA ASP A 243 7.31 -17.49 26.10
C ASP A 243 6.09 -18.39 25.76
N ASN A 244 6.17 -19.15 24.66
CA ASN A 244 5.43 -20.40 24.34
C ASN A 244 5.39 -20.64 22.81
N GLU A 245 6.48 -21.20 22.27
CA GLU A 245 6.46 -21.91 20.98
C GLU A 245 7.19 -23.25 21.13
N GLU A 246 6.55 -24.18 21.84
CA GLU A 246 6.72 -25.62 21.65
C GLU A 246 5.30 -26.21 21.70
N ASP A 247 4.79 -26.64 20.55
CA ASP A 247 3.92 -27.81 20.35
C ASP A 247 3.16 -27.70 19.02
N GLU A 248 3.37 -28.73 18.20
CA GLU A 248 2.74 -29.02 16.93
C GLU A 248 1.25 -29.36 17.11
N GLU A 249 0.52 -29.27 15.99
CA GLU A 249 -0.81 -29.84 15.73
C GLU A 249 -2.06 -29.04 16.19
N ASN A 250 -2.82 -28.61 15.16
CA ASN A 250 -4.28 -28.45 15.10
C ASN A 250 -5.00 -27.95 16.36
N GLU A 251 -5.32 -26.65 16.41
CA GLU A 251 -6.64 -26.20 16.85
C GLU A 251 -6.87 -24.73 16.47
N GLU A 252 -8.11 -24.42 16.08
CA GLU A 252 -8.61 -23.10 15.70
C GLU A 252 -8.36 -22.06 16.79
N ARG A 253 -7.20 -21.39 16.76
CA ARG A 253 -6.93 -20.25 17.65
C ARG A 253 -7.83 -19.07 17.27
N LYS A 254 -8.99 -18.97 17.94
CA LYS A 254 -9.77 -17.72 18.06
C LYS A 254 -8.82 -16.62 18.52
N LYS A 255 -8.42 -15.75 17.59
CA LYS A 255 -7.57 -14.57 17.86
C LYS A 255 -8.18 -13.76 19.01
N VAL A 256 -7.47 -13.68 20.13
CA VAL A 256 -7.75 -12.72 21.20
C VAL A 256 -7.70 -11.32 20.58
N VAL A 257 -8.86 -10.66 20.47
CA VAL A 257 -8.97 -9.32 19.90
C VAL A 257 -8.23 -8.35 20.83
N SER A 258 -7.14 -7.75 20.35
CA SER A 258 -6.32 -6.84 21.14
C SER A 258 -7.13 -5.60 21.59
N GLU A 259 -6.82 -4.99 22.75
CA GLU A 259 -7.50 -3.75 23.17
C GLU A 259 -7.37 -2.61 22.14
N LYS A 260 -6.25 -2.57 21.40
CA LYS A 260 -6.03 -1.61 20.31
C LYS A 260 -7.05 -1.81 19.19
N ASP A 261 -7.38 -3.08 18.89
CA ASP A 261 -8.35 -3.43 17.85
C ASP A 261 -9.75 -2.96 18.23
N LYS A 262 -10.13 -3.09 19.51
CA LYS A 262 -11.43 -2.61 20.02
C LYS A 262 -11.54 -1.09 19.89
N LYS A 263 -10.54 -0.34 20.35
CA LYS A 263 -10.50 1.13 20.23
C LYS A 263 -10.59 1.60 18.78
N ARG A 264 -9.89 0.91 17.87
CA ARG A 264 -9.95 1.21 16.42
C ARG A 264 -11.35 0.97 15.86
N VAL A 265 -11.98 -0.17 16.18
CA VAL A 265 -13.33 -0.50 15.71
C VAL A 265 -14.36 0.49 16.27
N GLU A 266 -14.24 0.89 17.53
CA GLU A 266 -15.08 1.95 18.13
C GLU A 266 -14.92 3.27 17.38
N LYS A 267 -13.69 3.71 17.12
CA LYS A 267 -13.40 4.93 16.35
C LYS A 267 -14.03 4.89 14.95
N VAL A 268 -13.92 3.76 14.24
CA VAL A 268 -14.58 3.54 12.93
C VAL A 268 -16.10 3.63 13.07
N GLN A 269 -16.69 2.99 14.08
CA GLN A 269 -18.13 3.04 14.26
C GLN A 269 -18.62 4.46 14.58
N GLU A 270 -17.91 5.21 15.42
CA GLU A 270 -18.26 6.58 15.79
C GLU A 270 -18.18 7.53 14.60
N SER A 271 -17.12 7.46 13.81
CA SER A 271 -16.95 8.33 12.63
C SER A 271 -18.01 8.08 11.57
N PHE A 272 -18.29 6.82 11.24
CA PHE A 272 -19.32 6.47 10.26
C PHE A 272 -20.74 6.76 10.76
N LYS A 273 -21.00 6.61 12.08
CA LYS A 273 -22.28 7.06 12.68
C LYS A 273 -22.44 8.57 12.59
N ALA A 274 -21.37 9.33 12.81
CA ALA A 274 -21.39 10.79 12.67
C ALA A 274 -21.65 11.22 11.22
N LEU A 275 -21.07 10.52 10.24
CA LEU A 275 -21.30 10.74 8.81
C LEU A 275 -22.77 10.46 8.42
N ASP A 276 -23.32 9.32 8.83
CA ASP A 276 -24.72 8.96 8.56
C ASP A 276 -25.71 9.95 9.20
N LYS A 277 -25.43 10.37 10.44
CA LYS A 277 -26.23 11.42 11.10
C LYS A 277 -26.20 12.74 10.33
N ALA A 278 -25.01 13.20 9.92
CA ALA A 278 -24.87 14.43 9.15
C ALA A 278 -25.60 14.36 7.80
N LYS A 279 -25.52 13.20 7.12
CA LYS A 279 -26.26 12.94 5.87
C LYS A 279 -27.77 13.02 6.09
N LYS A 280 -28.30 12.35 7.10
CA LYS A 280 -29.75 12.37 7.42
C LYS A 280 -30.24 13.77 7.75
N GLU A 281 -29.47 14.56 8.48
CA GLU A 281 -29.81 15.96 8.76
C GLU A 281 -29.82 16.83 7.49
N TRP A 282 -28.89 16.58 6.57
CA TRP A 282 -28.84 17.27 5.29
C TRP A 282 -30.01 16.87 4.37
N LEU A 283 -30.34 15.57 4.27
CA LEU A 283 -31.51 15.10 3.51
C LEU A 283 -32.82 15.67 4.07
N LYS A 284 -32.98 15.70 5.40
CA LYS A 284 -34.14 16.34 6.04
C LYS A 284 -34.24 17.83 5.72
N ALA A 285 -33.10 18.54 5.66
CA ALA A 285 -33.08 19.95 5.26
C ALA A 285 -33.38 20.16 3.77
N LEU A 286 -33.05 19.17 2.92
CA LEU A 286 -33.35 19.19 1.49
C LEU A 286 -34.84 18.94 1.22
N GLU A 287 -35.44 18.00 1.95
CA GLU A 287 -36.87 17.60 1.83
C GLU A 287 -37.82 18.51 2.62
N ALA A 288 -37.30 19.41 3.47
CA ALA A 288 -38.12 20.29 4.29
C ALA A 288 -39.09 21.12 3.40
N PRO A 289 -40.38 21.22 3.79
CA PRO A 289 -41.36 22.03 3.06
C PRO A 289 -40.86 23.45 2.85
N ILE A 290 -41.17 24.01 1.68
CA ILE A 290 -40.83 25.40 1.36
C ILE A 290 -41.77 26.29 2.18
N ASP A 291 -41.29 26.92 3.24
CA ASP A 291 -42.05 27.97 3.92
C ASP A 291 -41.89 29.26 3.10
N GLU A 292 -42.97 29.73 2.46
CA GLU A 292 -42.99 30.97 1.68
C GLU A 292 -42.62 32.21 2.50
N ARG A 293 -42.66 32.12 3.84
CA ARG A 293 -42.29 33.22 4.75
C ARG A 293 -40.80 33.29 5.06
N GLU A 294 -40.05 32.22 4.81
CA GLU A 294 -38.61 32.22 5.04
C GLU A 294 -37.86 32.86 3.87
N ASP A 295 -36.95 33.78 4.20
CA ASP A 295 -36.05 34.40 3.24
C ASP A 295 -35.27 33.28 2.50
N GLU A 296 -35.34 33.22 1.16
CA GLU A 296 -34.69 32.14 0.37
C GLU A 296 -33.20 31.98 0.71
N LEU A 297 -32.55 33.09 1.06
CA LEU A 297 -31.15 33.15 1.49
C LEU A 297 -30.91 32.45 2.84
N VAL A 298 -31.85 32.52 3.79
CA VAL A 298 -31.76 31.80 5.08
C VAL A 298 -31.80 30.30 4.81
N ARG A 299 -32.69 29.85 3.93
CA ARG A 299 -32.82 28.44 3.56
C ARG A 299 -31.57 27.93 2.85
N SER A 300 -31.04 28.67 1.87
CA SER A 300 -29.82 28.27 1.15
C SER A 300 -28.59 28.21 2.05
N LEU A 301 -28.45 29.17 2.97
CA LEU A 301 -27.39 29.15 3.99
C LEU A 301 -27.56 28.00 4.99
N THR A 302 -28.78 27.67 5.38
CA THR A 302 -29.05 26.53 6.26
C THR A 302 -28.68 25.21 5.59
N LEU A 303 -29.06 25.04 4.32
CA LEU A 303 -28.69 23.88 3.51
C LEU A 303 -27.16 23.77 3.36
N ALA A 304 -26.49 24.88 3.05
CA ALA A 304 -25.05 24.92 2.91
C ALA A 304 -24.33 24.66 4.24
N TYR A 305 -24.93 25.00 5.40
CA TYR A 305 -24.38 24.68 6.72
C TYR A 305 -24.46 23.19 7.03
N LYS A 306 -25.59 22.57 6.72
CA LYS A 306 -25.74 21.10 6.84
C LYS A 306 -24.78 20.36 5.90
N ARG A 307 -24.61 20.87 4.67
CA ARG A 307 -23.64 20.33 3.71
C ARG A 307 -22.20 20.51 4.19
N GLN A 308 -21.84 21.66 4.75
CA GLN A 308 -20.51 21.88 5.33
C GLN A 308 -20.25 20.93 6.50
N THR A 309 -21.23 20.73 7.39
CA THR A 309 -21.12 19.76 8.50
C THR A 309 -20.86 18.36 7.98
N LEU A 310 -21.54 17.95 6.91
CA LEU A 310 -21.32 16.66 6.24
C LEU A 310 -19.92 16.56 5.64
N LYS A 311 -19.43 17.64 5.01
CA LYS A 311 -18.06 17.73 4.50
C LYS A 311 -17.02 17.59 5.60
N ASP A 312 -17.22 18.24 6.74
CA ASP A 312 -16.29 18.15 7.87
C ASP A 312 -16.20 16.69 8.40
N ARG A 313 -17.32 15.98 8.48
CA ARG A 313 -17.33 14.54 8.84
C ARG A 313 -16.66 13.65 7.81
N LEU A 314 -16.77 14.00 6.53
CA LEU A 314 -16.09 13.30 5.45
C LEU A 314 -14.58 13.59 5.48
N TYR A 315 -14.19 14.81 5.84
CA TYR A 315 -12.79 15.21 6.03
C TYR A 315 -12.15 14.45 7.19
N ASP A 316 -12.86 14.27 8.32
CA ASP A 316 -12.40 13.49 9.48
C ASP A 316 -12.04 12.02 9.13
N LEU A 317 -12.68 11.45 8.11
CA LEU A 317 -12.36 10.10 7.62
C LEU A 317 -11.05 10.07 6.81
N GLU A 318 -10.59 11.21 6.32
CA GLU A 318 -9.41 11.41 5.47
C GLU A 318 -9.36 10.44 4.27
N PRO A 319 -10.29 10.59 3.30
CA PRO A 319 -10.33 9.74 2.12
C PRO A 319 -9.03 9.85 1.30
N THR A 320 -8.45 8.71 0.92
CA THR A 320 -7.21 8.68 0.14
C THR A 320 -7.46 8.88 -1.36
N SER A 321 -6.40 9.21 -2.10
CA SER A 321 -6.43 9.27 -3.57
C SER A 321 -6.90 7.94 -4.20
N LYS A 322 -6.71 6.79 -3.52
CA LYS A 322 -7.19 5.48 -3.98
C LYS A 322 -8.71 5.42 -3.98
N LEU A 323 -9.37 5.84 -2.89
CA LEU A 323 -10.83 5.91 -2.82
C LEU A 323 -11.40 6.87 -3.87
N ILE A 324 -10.77 8.04 -4.04
CA ILE A 324 -11.18 9.01 -5.07
C ILE A 324 -11.06 8.40 -6.47
N ASN A 325 -10.00 7.63 -6.75
CA ASN A 325 -9.85 6.92 -8.02
C ASN A 325 -10.90 5.83 -8.23
N GLU A 326 -11.28 5.09 -7.19
CA GLU A 326 -12.37 4.11 -7.26
C GLU A 326 -13.71 4.78 -7.57
N LEU A 327 -14.03 5.88 -6.89
CA LEU A 327 -15.24 6.68 -7.16
C LEU A 327 -15.25 7.25 -8.59
N VAL A 328 -14.13 7.78 -9.06
CA VAL A 328 -14.00 8.27 -10.45
C VAL A 328 -14.21 7.13 -11.45
N LYS A 329 -13.64 5.95 -11.18
CA LYS A 329 -13.79 4.78 -12.05
C LYS A 329 -15.22 4.26 -12.08
N THR A 330 -15.92 4.20 -10.94
CA THR A 330 -17.33 3.78 -10.91
C THR A 330 -18.24 4.76 -11.65
N MET A 331 -18.07 6.07 -11.44
CA MET A 331 -18.78 7.10 -12.20
C MET A 331 -18.51 7.02 -13.71
N GLU A 332 -17.24 6.82 -14.10
CA GLU A 332 -16.88 6.64 -15.50
C GLU A 332 -17.48 5.39 -16.11
N THR A 333 -17.50 4.27 -15.38
CA THR A 333 -18.14 3.05 -15.84
C THR A 333 -19.64 3.27 -16.05
N THR A 334 -20.34 3.93 -15.12
CA THR A 334 -21.78 4.22 -15.29
C THR A 334 -22.05 5.17 -16.46
N LEU A 335 -21.22 6.19 -16.67
CA LEU A 335 -21.36 7.08 -17.83
C LEU A 335 -21.01 6.35 -19.15
N LYS A 336 -20.01 5.47 -19.14
CA LYS A 336 -19.67 4.62 -20.28
C LYS A 336 -20.73 3.56 -20.53
N SER A 337 -21.45 3.09 -19.51
CA SER A 337 -22.59 2.20 -19.73
C SER A 337 -23.60 2.86 -20.66
N GLY A 338 -23.77 4.19 -20.65
CA GLY A 338 -24.61 4.90 -21.63
C GLY A 338 -24.06 4.84 -23.06
N ASP A 339 -22.83 5.32 -23.31
CA ASP A 339 -22.22 5.35 -24.65
C ASP A 339 -21.88 3.95 -25.18
N GLY A 340 -21.51 3.04 -24.28
CA GLY A 340 -21.29 1.62 -24.51
C GLY A 340 -22.59 0.87 -24.79
N PHE A 341 -23.69 1.23 -24.09
CA PHE A 341 -25.03 0.71 -24.41
C PHE A 341 -25.43 1.11 -25.82
N GLU A 342 -25.25 2.36 -26.23
CA GLU A 342 -25.59 2.77 -27.61
C GLU A 342 -24.74 2.04 -28.66
N LYS A 343 -23.44 1.87 -28.42
CA LYS A 343 -22.56 1.14 -29.35
C LYS A 343 -22.91 -0.35 -29.43
N GLU A 344 -23.17 -0.99 -28.29
CA GLU A 344 -23.50 -2.41 -28.24
C GLU A 344 -24.92 -2.67 -28.75
N LEU A 345 -25.87 -1.74 -28.50
CA LEU A 345 -27.20 -1.72 -29.09
C LEU A 345 -27.09 -1.70 -30.62
N LYS A 346 -26.35 -0.73 -31.19
CA LYS A 346 -26.11 -0.65 -32.64
C LYS A 346 -25.44 -1.91 -33.19
N ARG A 347 -24.49 -2.50 -32.47
CA ARG A 347 -23.81 -3.73 -32.86
C ARG A 347 -24.75 -4.94 -32.91
N LEU A 348 -25.67 -5.04 -31.95
CA LEU A 348 -26.70 -6.08 -31.91
C LEU A 348 -27.78 -5.84 -32.97
N GLU A 349 -28.22 -4.59 -33.16
CA GLU A 349 -29.15 -4.20 -34.23
C GLU A 349 -28.59 -4.53 -35.62
N TYR A 350 -27.28 -4.39 -35.85
CA TYR A 350 -26.66 -4.76 -37.13
C TYR A 350 -26.74 -6.26 -37.44
N LYS A 351 -26.89 -7.12 -36.43
CA LYS A 351 -27.08 -8.57 -36.61
C LYS A 351 -28.52 -8.94 -36.96
N LEU A 352 -29.46 -8.00 -36.83
CA LEU A 352 -30.87 -8.21 -37.14
C LEU A 352 -31.13 -7.85 -38.63
N PRO A 353 -31.57 -8.79 -39.48
CA PRO A 353 -32.12 -8.53 -40.82
C PRO A 353 -33.37 -7.62 -40.83
N LEU A 354 -33.18 -6.31 -40.62
CA LEU A 354 -34.24 -5.28 -40.62
C LEU A 354 -34.45 -4.67 -42.01
N PHE A 355 -34.85 -5.48 -42.99
CA PHE A 355 -34.89 -5.08 -44.41
C PHE A 355 -36.16 -4.32 -44.85
N ASN A 356 -37.23 -4.32 -44.05
CA ASN A 356 -38.50 -3.69 -44.39
C ASN A 356 -39.08 -2.86 -43.23
N ASP A 357 -40.00 -1.95 -43.54
CA ASP A 357 -40.61 -1.05 -42.55
C ASP A 357 -41.41 -1.79 -41.47
N THR A 358 -41.97 -2.96 -41.81
CA THR A 358 -42.73 -3.79 -40.87
C THR A 358 -41.83 -4.44 -39.81
N LEU A 359 -40.64 -4.92 -40.19
CA LEU A 359 -39.65 -5.47 -39.26
C LEU A 359 -39.03 -4.37 -38.39
N ILE A 360 -38.79 -3.18 -38.94
CA ILE A 360 -38.33 -2.02 -38.16
C ILE A 360 -39.38 -1.61 -37.12
N ALA A 361 -40.66 -1.55 -37.51
CA ALA A 361 -41.75 -1.25 -36.59
C ALA A 361 -41.93 -2.33 -35.52
N ASN A 362 -41.81 -3.62 -35.88
CA ASN A 362 -41.87 -4.72 -34.93
C ASN A 362 -40.68 -4.68 -33.96
N HIS A 363 -39.48 -4.42 -34.45
CA HIS A 363 -38.27 -4.25 -33.64
C HIS A 363 -38.44 -3.13 -32.59
N LYS A 364 -38.99 -1.98 -32.98
CA LYS A 364 -39.31 -0.89 -32.04
C LYS A 364 -40.31 -1.32 -30.96
N LYS A 365 -41.31 -2.13 -31.30
CA LYS A 365 -42.28 -2.68 -30.33
C LYS A 365 -41.62 -3.65 -29.36
N ILE A 366 -40.74 -4.53 -29.86
CA ILE A 366 -40.01 -5.49 -29.03
C ILE A 366 -39.08 -4.73 -28.07
N LEU A 367 -38.29 -3.78 -28.57
CA LEU A 367 -37.39 -2.98 -27.74
C LEU A 367 -38.12 -2.23 -26.60
N ALA A 368 -39.33 -1.74 -26.84
CA ALA A 368 -40.12 -1.03 -25.83
C ALA A 368 -40.57 -1.93 -24.67
N ASN A 369 -40.74 -3.24 -24.91
CA ASN A 369 -41.23 -4.20 -23.92
C ASN A 369 -40.21 -5.30 -23.54
N ILE A 370 -38.97 -5.18 -24.02
CA ILE A 370 -37.99 -6.29 -24.00
C ILE A 370 -37.64 -6.78 -22.60
N THR A 371 -37.72 -5.91 -21.60
CA THR A 371 -37.40 -6.20 -20.19
C THR A 371 -38.43 -7.17 -19.58
N ASN A 372 -39.69 -7.05 -19.97
CA ASN A 372 -40.81 -7.86 -19.49
C ASN A 372 -41.07 -9.13 -20.31
N MET A 373 -40.52 -9.25 -21.52
CA MET A 373 -40.78 -10.39 -22.41
C MET A 373 -40.00 -11.65 -21.99
N THR A 374 -40.67 -12.79 -21.94
CA THR A 374 -40.03 -14.10 -21.78
C THR A 374 -39.38 -14.57 -23.09
N LYS A 375 -38.58 -15.64 -23.03
CA LYS A 375 -38.03 -16.30 -24.23
C LYS A 375 -39.15 -16.73 -25.19
N GLU A 376 -40.27 -17.20 -24.64
CA GLU A 376 -41.44 -17.66 -25.40
C GLU A 376 -42.14 -16.49 -26.10
N ASP A 377 -42.26 -15.35 -25.42
CA ASP A 377 -42.83 -14.13 -26.01
C ASP A 377 -41.98 -13.60 -27.18
N ILE A 378 -40.66 -13.67 -27.05
CA ILE A 378 -39.72 -13.29 -28.12
C ILE A 378 -39.85 -14.24 -29.32
N ILE A 379 -39.97 -15.56 -29.08
CA ILE A 379 -40.17 -16.55 -30.16
C ILE A 379 -41.48 -16.27 -30.91
N ALA A 380 -42.54 -15.88 -30.22
CA ALA A 380 -43.85 -15.61 -30.83
C ALA A 380 -43.88 -14.35 -31.72
N GLN A 381 -43.02 -13.35 -31.46
CA GLN A 381 -43.02 -12.07 -32.17
C GLN A 381 -41.98 -11.98 -33.28
N VAL A 382 -41.07 -12.93 -33.38
CA VAL A 382 -39.90 -12.85 -34.26
C VAL A 382 -39.99 -13.92 -35.37
N PRO A 383 -39.81 -13.56 -36.65
CA PRO A 383 -40.01 -14.50 -37.78
C PRO A 383 -38.99 -15.64 -37.88
N GLU A 384 -37.75 -15.41 -37.43
CA GLU A 384 -36.65 -16.36 -37.57
C GLU A 384 -36.06 -16.75 -36.21
N ALA A 385 -35.71 -18.03 -36.04
CA ALA A 385 -35.13 -18.54 -34.80
C ALA A 385 -33.73 -17.95 -34.49
N THR A 386 -32.99 -17.54 -35.52
CA THR A 386 -31.66 -16.89 -35.43
C THR A 386 -31.72 -15.57 -34.65
N MET A 387 -32.79 -14.82 -34.87
CA MET A 387 -33.04 -13.49 -34.28
C MET A 387 -33.30 -13.56 -32.77
N VAL A 388 -33.84 -14.68 -32.27
CA VAL A 388 -34.15 -14.90 -30.84
C VAL A 388 -32.90 -14.75 -29.98
N SER A 389 -31.75 -15.25 -30.46
CA SER A 389 -30.46 -15.12 -29.77
C SER A 389 -30.03 -13.65 -29.58
N VAL A 390 -30.19 -12.85 -30.64
CA VAL A 390 -29.86 -11.42 -30.63
C VAL A 390 -30.81 -10.63 -29.74
N TYR A 391 -32.11 -10.94 -29.76
CA TYR A 391 -33.08 -10.32 -28.85
C TYR A 391 -32.85 -10.69 -27.38
N MET A 392 -32.34 -11.88 -27.07
CA MET A 392 -31.90 -12.19 -25.71
C MET A 392 -30.69 -11.38 -25.27
N ASP A 393 -29.73 -11.18 -26.16
CA ASP A 393 -28.57 -10.33 -25.87
C ASP A 393 -29.00 -8.86 -25.69
N LEU A 394 -29.95 -8.38 -26.50
CA LEU A 394 -30.60 -7.08 -26.30
C LEU A 394 -31.32 -7.02 -24.95
N LYS A 395 -32.06 -8.06 -24.55
CA LYS A 395 -32.70 -8.11 -23.22
C LYS A 395 -31.67 -7.97 -22.10
N LYS A 396 -30.56 -8.72 -22.17
CA LYS A 396 -29.47 -8.61 -21.19
C LYS A 396 -28.90 -7.19 -21.16
N LEU A 397 -28.68 -6.58 -22.32
CA LEU A 397 -28.19 -5.22 -22.45
C LEU A 397 -29.12 -4.22 -21.73
N PHE A 398 -30.43 -4.30 -21.96
CA PHE A 398 -31.43 -3.45 -21.32
C PHE A 398 -31.50 -3.69 -19.80
N LEU A 399 -31.45 -4.95 -19.34
CA LEU A 399 -31.39 -5.25 -17.89
C LEU A 399 -30.12 -4.69 -17.23
N THR A 400 -28.97 -4.76 -17.90
CA THR A 400 -27.73 -4.15 -17.37
C THR A 400 -27.80 -2.62 -17.34
N LYS A 401 -28.54 -2.02 -18.27
CA LYS A 401 -28.78 -0.58 -18.29
C LYS A 401 -29.74 -0.16 -17.17
N GLU A 402 -30.87 -0.84 -17.00
CA GLU A 402 -31.81 -0.57 -15.89
C GLU A 402 -31.10 -0.70 -14.53
N ALA A 403 -30.32 -1.77 -14.33
CA ALA A 403 -29.52 -1.94 -13.11
C ALA A 403 -28.44 -0.86 -12.92
N SER A 404 -27.95 -0.26 -14.01
CA SER A 404 -26.97 0.83 -13.97
C SER A 404 -27.64 2.22 -13.82
N GLU A 405 -28.89 2.38 -14.24
CA GLU A 405 -29.66 3.62 -14.15
C GLU A 405 -30.13 3.87 -12.71
N GLU A 406 -30.47 2.82 -11.96
CA GLU A 406 -30.71 2.90 -10.51
C GLU A 406 -29.44 3.21 -9.70
N GLY A 407 -28.26 3.17 -10.33
CA GLY A 407 -26.98 3.20 -9.61
C GLY A 407 -26.59 4.54 -9.00
N PHE A 408 -27.18 5.68 -9.37
CA PHE A 408 -26.77 6.99 -8.81
C PHE A 408 -27.90 7.99 -8.58
N ASP A 409 -29.15 7.68 -8.94
CA ASP A 409 -30.31 8.60 -8.85
C ASP A 409 -30.09 10.00 -9.46
N LEU A 410 -29.21 10.11 -10.46
CA LEU A 410 -28.86 11.39 -11.11
C LEU A 410 -28.94 11.31 -12.63
N ALA A 411 -29.42 12.39 -13.26
CA ALA A 411 -29.35 12.56 -14.70
C ALA A 411 -27.88 12.46 -15.20
N PRO A 412 -27.60 11.78 -16.33
CA PRO A 412 -26.24 11.57 -16.83
C PRO A 412 -25.42 12.86 -16.98
N ASN A 413 -26.07 13.96 -17.40
CA ASN A 413 -25.42 15.27 -17.54
C ASN A 413 -24.91 15.80 -16.19
N LYS A 414 -25.71 15.68 -15.13
CA LYS A 414 -25.34 16.12 -13.78
C LYS A 414 -24.21 15.27 -13.21
N LEU A 415 -24.25 13.95 -13.43
CA LEU A 415 -23.17 13.04 -13.06
C LEU A 415 -21.85 13.40 -13.76
N LYS A 416 -21.91 13.74 -15.06
CA LYS A 416 -20.75 14.18 -15.84
C LYS A 416 -20.16 15.50 -15.30
N GLU A 417 -21.00 16.47 -14.93
CA GLU A 417 -20.54 17.72 -14.32
C GLU A 417 -19.81 17.47 -12.99
N ILE A 418 -20.34 16.59 -12.13
CA ILE A 418 -19.71 16.23 -10.85
C ILE A 418 -18.39 15.51 -11.08
N LEU A 419 -18.33 14.58 -12.04
CA LEU A 419 -17.10 13.90 -12.42
C LEU A 419 -16.03 14.90 -12.90
N GLU A 420 -16.41 15.90 -13.70
CA GLU A 420 -15.50 16.96 -14.14
C GLU A 420 -14.98 17.80 -12.97
N GLN A 421 -15.82 18.09 -11.96
CA GLN A 421 -15.40 18.77 -10.73
C GLN A 421 -14.38 17.96 -9.93
N ILE A 422 -14.62 16.66 -9.73
CA ILE A 422 -13.68 15.77 -9.03
C ILE A 422 -12.35 15.69 -9.78
N LYS A 423 -12.38 15.52 -11.11
CA LYS A 423 -11.17 15.48 -11.95
C LYS A 423 -10.37 16.76 -11.87
N ARG A 424 -11.04 17.92 -11.81
CA ARG A 424 -10.38 19.22 -11.66
C ARG A 424 -9.72 19.36 -10.29
N GLY A 425 -10.44 19.06 -9.21
CA GLY A 425 -9.87 19.11 -7.86
C GLY A 425 -8.66 18.20 -7.73
N LYS A 426 -8.75 16.98 -8.31
CA LYS A 426 -7.63 16.04 -8.38
C LYS A 426 -6.43 16.61 -9.15
N LEU A 427 -6.66 17.20 -10.32
CA LEU A 427 -5.58 17.80 -11.14
C LEU A 427 -4.85 18.94 -10.40
N ILE A 428 -5.59 19.80 -9.68
CA ILE A 428 -5.02 20.89 -8.89
C ILE A 428 -4.15 20.32 -7.76
N SER A 429 -4.69 19.36 -7.00
CA SER A 429 -3.98 18.71 -5.90
C SER A 429 -2.72 17.98 -6.40
N ASP A 430 -2.84 17.16 -7.45
CA ASP A 430 -1.72 16.39 -8.01
C ASP A 430 -0.62 17.30 -8.56
N ARG A 431 -0.97 18.41 -9.23
CA ARG A 431 0.02 19.39 -9.71
C ARG A 431 0.78 20.04 -8.57
N ALA A 432 0.08 20.47 -7.52
CA ALA A 432 0.69 21.10 -6.35
C ALA A 432 1.59 20.10 -5.59
N LYS A 433 1.12 18.87 -5.36
CA LYS A 433 1.89 17.78 -4.76
C LYS A 433 3.16 17.46 -5.57
N ASN A 434 3.03 17.32 -6.89
CA ASN A 434 4.16 17.06 -7.78
C ASN A 434 5.18 18.20 -7.77
N LYS A 435 4.73 19.46 -7.79
CA LYS A 435 5.62 20.63 -7.72
C LYS A 435 6.35 20.67 -6.37
N MET A 436 5.64 20.39 -5.27
CA MET A 436 6.21 20.32 -3.93
C MET A 436 7.26 19.20 -3.80
N ALA A 437 6.96 18.00 -4.31
CA ALA A 437 7.89 16.87 -4.31
C ALA A 437 9.14 17.14 -5.18
N LYS A 438 8.94 17.59 -6.43
CA LYS A 438 10.02 17.89 -7.38
C LYS A 438 11.02 18.91 -6.84
N SER A 439 10.54 19.95 -6.18
CA SER A 439 11.40 21.00 -5.61
C SER A 439 12.21 20.53 -4.40
N ASN A 440 11.83 19.41 -3.78
CA ASN A 440 12.47 18.84 -2.60
C ASN A 440 13.31 17.58 -2.88
N LEU A 441 13.51 17.19 -4.15
CA LEU A 441 14.31 16.01 -4.51
C LEU A 441 15.77 16.11 -4.01
N ARG A 442 16.35 17.32 -3.98
CA ARG A 442 17.71 17.55 -3.46
C ARG A 442 17.85 17.12 -1.99
N LEU A 443 16.78 17.27 -1.19
CA LEU A 443 16.75 16.80 0.20
C LEU A 443 16.88 15.28 0.25
N VAL A 444 16.18 14.55 -0.62
CA VAL A 444 16.25 13.08 -0.71
C VAL A 444 17.68 12.64 -1.00
N VAL A 445 18.30 13.21 -2.03
CA VAL A 445 19.70 12.92 -2.40
C VAL A 445 20.65 13.18 -1.23
N SER A 446 20.47 14.29 -0.50
CA SER A 446 21.31 14.61 0.66
C SER A 446 21.17 13.59 1.81
N ILE A 447 19.98 13.01 1.99
CA ILE A 447 19.72 12.00 3.01
C ILE A 447 20.24 10.63 2.56
N ALA A 448 19.97 10.24 1.31
CA ALA A 448 20.36 8.97 0.71
C ALA A 448 21.89 8.78 0.67
N LYS A 449 22.67 9.85 0.51
CA LYS A 449 24.14 9.81 0.57
C LYS A 449 24.70 9.16 1.85
N ARG A 450 23.96 9.20 2.97
CA ARG A 450 24.38 8.58 4.25
C ARG A 450 24.18 7.06 4.31
N PHE A 451 23.54 6.48 3.29
CA PHE A 451 23.13 5.07 3.24
C PHE A 451 23.78 4.28 2.11
N THR A 452 24.66 4.89 1.30
CA THR A 452 25.25 4.31 0.07
C THR A 452 26.01 3.01 0.27
N SER A 453 26.59 2.78 1.46
CA SER A 453 27.44 1.62 1.76
C SER A 453 26.71 0.52 2.53
N ARG A 454 25.39 0.37 2.35
CA ARG A 454 24.56 -0.59 3.10
C ARG A 454 23.94 -1.71 2.25
N GLY A 455 24.53 -2.00 1.09
CA GLY A 455 24.12 -3.10 0.20
C GLY A 455 23.16 -2.72 -0.92
N LEU A 456 22.48 -1.56 -0.83
CA LEU A 456 21.57 -1.08 -1.87
C LEU A 456 22.24 -0.01 -2.76
N PRO A 457 22.09 -0.07 -4.10
CA PRO A 457 22.59 0.97 -5.01
C PRO A 457 22.07 2.37 -4.69
N PHE A 458 22.86 3.40 -5.05
CA PHE A 458 22.53 4.79 -4.72
C PHE A 458 21.22 5.28 -5.37
N LEU A 459 20.91 4.86 -6.60
CA LEU A 459 19.67 5.21 -7.28
C LEU A 459 18.46 4.62 -6.56
N ASP A 460 18.54 3.36 -6.12
CA ASP A 460 17.46 2.68 -5.42
C ASP A 460 17.19 3.35 -4.07
N LEU A 461 18.24 3.74 -3.34
CA LEU A 461 18.13 4.56 -2.13
C LEU A 461 17.43 5.90 -2.40
N ILE A 462 17.73 6.55 -3.52
CA ILE A 462 17.07 7.79 -3.93
C ILE A 462 15.59 7.52 -4.25
N GLN A 463 15.26 6.44 -4.96
CA GLN A 463 13.88 6.14 -5.34
C GLN A 463 13.00 5.80 -4.14
N GLU A 464 13.49 4.99 -3.23
CA GLU A 464 12.80 4.69 -1.97
C GLU A 464 12.65 5.97 -1.11
N GLY A 465 13.67 6.82 -1.12
CA GLY A 465 13.60 8.15 -0.53
C GLY A 465 12.57 9.08 -1.19
N ASN A 466 12.42 9.03 -2.52
CA ASN A 466 11.43 9.80 -3.26
C ASN A 466 10.01 9.34 -2.95
N ILE A 467 9.78 8.02 -2.81
CA ILE A 467 8.51 7.46 -2.33
C ILE A 467 8.21 7.98 -0.91
N GLY A 468 9.21 7.98 -0.02
CA GLY A 468 9.10 8.57 1.32
C GLY A 468 8.76 10.06 1.30
N LEU A 469 9.37 10.83 0.39
CA LEU A 469 9.07 12.25 0.19
C LEU A 469 7.62 12.46 -0.28
N MET A 470 7.13 11.66 -1.23
CA MET A 470 5.75 11.75 -1.71
C MET A 470 4.74 11.50 -0.58
N LYS A 471 4.99 10.48 0.26
CA LYS A 471 4.18 10.22 1.47
C LYS A 471 4.21 11.41 2.44
N ALA A 472 5.38 12.06 2.60
CA ALA A 472 5.49 13.25 3.42
C ALA A 472 4.66 14.41 2.84
N VAL A 473 4.68 14.64 1.53
CA VAL A 473 3.87 15.68 0.88
C VAL A 473 2.38 15.41 1.11
N ASP A 474 1.93 14.17 0.99
CA ASP A 474 0.53 13.79 1.19
C ASP A 474 0.02 14.01 2.62
N LYS A 475 0.89 13.85 3.63
CA LYS A 475 0.54 13.96 5.05
C LYS A 475 0.95 15.31 5.68
N PHE A 476 1.47 16.27 4.90
CA PHE A 476 1.99 17.52 5.47
C PHE A 476 0.90 18.58 5.68
N GLU A 477 0.85 19.13 6.89
CA GLU A 477 -0.05 20.22 7.27
C GLU A 477 0.76 21.48 7.64
N HIS A 478 0.66 22.52 6.81
CA HIS A 478 1.37 23.77 7.06
C HIS A 478 0.86 24.54 8.28
N GLU A 479 -0.40 24.33 8.69
CA GLU A 479 -1.03 24.99 9.85
C GLU A 479 -0.30 24.72 11.17
N LYS A 480 0.37 23.57 11.28
CA LYS A 480 1.17 23.22 12.45
C LYS A 480 2.44 24.08 12.58
N GLY A 481 2.81 24.87 11.56
CA GLY A 481 3.91 25.82 11.59
C GLY A 481 5.32 25.21 11.47
N PHE A 482 5.43 23.89 11.33
CA PHE A 482 6.71 23.20 11.17
C PHE A 482 7.25 23.33 9.74
N LYS A 483 8.58 23.41 9.60
CA LYS A 483 9.23 23.45 8.28
C LYS A 483 9.09 22.09 7.57
N PHE A 484 8.64 22.11 6.31
CA PHE A 484 8.44 20.89 5.53
C PHE A 484 9.68 20.00 5.47
N SER A 485 10.86 20.57 5.24
CA SER A 485 12.12 19.80 5.17
C SER A 485 12.40 18.96 6.42
N THR A 486 12.02 19.44 7.60
CA THR A 486 12.25 18.73 8.88
C THR A 486 11.30 17.55 9.00
N TYR A 487 10.04 17.77 8.65
CA TYR A 487 9.02 16.72 8.61
C TYR A 487 9.36 15.65 7.56
N ALA A 488 9.64 16.06 6.33
CA ALA A 488 9.97 15.17 5.22
C ALA A 488 11.23 14.32 5.50
N THR A 489 12.23 14.87 6.21
CA THR A 489 13.44 14.11 6.58
C THR A 489 13.12 12.82 7.33
N TRP A 490 12.09 12.82 8.19
CA TRP A 490 11.68 11.62 8.93
C TRP A 490 11.14 10.54 7.99
N TRP A 491 10.19 10.89 7.13
CA TRP A 491 9.59 9.99 6.14
C TRP A 491 10.59 9.44 5.13
N ILE A 492 11.50 10.29 4.63
CA ILE A 492 12.57 9.88 3.70
C ILE A 492 13.50 8.88 4.38
N LYS A 493 13.95 9.17 5.60
CA LYS A 493 14.83 8.27 6.36
C LYS A 493 14.14 6.94 6.66
N GLN A 494 12.85 6.97 7.01
CA GLN A 494 12.07 5.78 7.30
C GLN A 494 11.93 4.89 6.06
N ALA A 495 11.58 5.47 4.91
CA ALA A 495 11.45 4.73 3.66
C ALA A 495 12.79 4.08 3.25
N ILE A 496 13.88 4.85 3.26
CA ILE A 496 15.23 4.34 2.95
C ILE A 496 15.65 3.24 3.93
N SER A 497 15.45 3.43 5.23
CA SER A 497 15.84 2.44 6.24
C SER A 497 15.05 1.14 6.09
N ARG A 498 13.75 1.24 5.77
CA ARG A 498 12.90 0.07 5.51
C ARG A 498 13.33 -0.66 4.24
N ALA A 499 13.60 0.06 3.15
CA ALA A 499 14.05 -0.55 1.90
C ALA A 499 15.37 -1.30 2.06
N ILE A 500 16.34 -0.73 2.78
CA ILE A 500 17.60 -1.41 3.10
C ILE A 500 17.34 -2.69 3.89
N ALA A 501 16.43 -2.65 4.87
CA ALA A 501 16.09 -3.82 5.66
C ALA A 501 15.42 -4.92 4.81
N ASP A 502 14.51 -4.52 3.92
CA ASP A 502 13.68 -5.44 3.13
C ASP A 502 14.40 -6.03 1.89
N GLN A 503 15.36 -5.29 1.29
CA GLN A 503 15.89 -5.59 -0.05
C GLN A 503 17.42 -5.68 -0.14
N ALA A 504 18.20 -5.16 0.83
CA ALA A 504 19.66 -5.05 0.66
C ALA A 504 20.42 -6.39 0.77
N ARG A 505 19.76 -7.48 1.17
CA ARG A 505 20.35 -8.81 1.34
C ARG A 505 19.74 -9.80 0.35
N THR A 506 20.56 -10.72 -0.16
CA THR A 506 20.12 -11.81 -1.04
C THR A 506 19.07 -12.71 -0.38
N ILE A 507 19.27 -13.00 0.90
CA ILE A 507 18.28 -13.70 1.73
C ILE A 507 17.58 -12.66 2.59
N ARG A 508 16.27 -12.48 2.35
CA ARG A 508 15.44 -11.51 3.08
C ARG A 508 15.34 -11.88 4.56
N ILE A 509 15.69 -10.94 5.43
CA ILE A 509 15.55 -11.08 6.88
C ILE A 509 14.40 -10.18 7.34
N PRO A 510 13.47 -10.65 8.19
CA PRO A 510 12.42 -9.80 8.75
C PRO A 510 12.95 -8.55 9.48
N ILE A 511 12.25 -7.42 9.39
CA ILE A 511 12.70 -6.10 9.90
C ILE A 511 13.04 -6.14 11.40
N HIS A 512 12.21 -6.76 12.24
CA HIS A 512 12.44 -6.86 13.68
C HIS A 512 13.71 -7.66 14.04
N MET A 513 14.11 -8.62 13.19
CA MET A 513 15.38 -9.33 13.34
C MET A 513 16.55 -8.42 12.99
N ILE A 514 16.42 -7.55 11.99
CA ILE A 514 17.44 -6.56 11.62
C ILE A 514 17.65 -5.53 12.74
N ASP A 515 16.59 -5.12 13.42
CA ASP A 515 16.70 -4.26 14.61
C ASP A 515 17.44 -4.97 15.74
N THR A 516 17.17 -6.27 15.93
CA THR A 516 17.89 -7.11 16.91
C THR A 516 19.37 -7.25 16.56
N ILE A 517 19.71 -7.47 15.28
CA ILE A 517 21.08 -7.48 14.76
C ILE A 517 21.77 -6.13 15.04
N ASN A 518 21.09 -5.02 14.77
CA ASN A 518 21.63 -3.68 15.01
C ASN A 518 21.87 -3.40 16.51
N ARG A 519 21.00 -3.92 17.40
CA ARG A 519 21.18 -3.86 18.85
C ARG A 519 22.40 -4.66 19.30
N ILE A 520 22.54 -5.91 18.85
CA ILE A 520 23.71 -6.76 19.13
C ILE A 520 24.99 -6.08 18.62
N ASN A 521 25.01 -5.58 17.38
CA ASN A 521 26.16 -4.85 16.81
C ASN A 521 26.50 -3.55 17.56
N LYS A 522 25.51 -2.92 18.21
CA LYS A 522 25.75 -1.74 19.04
C LYS A 522 26.42 -2.13 20.37
N VAL A 523 25.94 -3.19 21.01
CA VAL A 523 26.54 -3.75 22.24
C VAL A 523 27.97 -4.21 21.96
N MET A 524 28.19 -5.00 20.91
CA MET A 524 29.53 -5.47 20.52
C MET A 524 30.50 -4.31 20.29
N ARG A 525 30.12 -3.27 19.53
CA ARG A 525 30.98 -2.08 19.32
C ARG A 525 31.27 -1.31 20.59
N LYS A 526 30.27 -1.15 21.47
CA LYS A 526 30.44 -0.47 22.77
C LYS A 526 31.42 -1.25 23.65
N HIS A 527 31.27 -2.57 23.73
CA HIS A 527 32.14 -3.43 24.53
C HIS A 527 33.58 -3.44 24.01
N ILE A 528 33.78 -3.49 22.68
CA ILE A 528 35.10 -3.37 22.06
C ILE A 528 35.75 -2.03 22.42
N GLN A 529 34.97 -0.94 22.43
CA GLN A 529 35.47 0.38 22.79
C GLN A 529 35.85 0.50 24.28
N GLU A 530 35.08 -0.12 25.17
CA GLU A 530 35.30 -0.04 26.62
C GLU A 530 36.39 -1.01 27.10
N ASN A 531 36.44 -2.23 26.57
CA ASN A 531 37.31 -3.31 27.07
C ASN A 531 38.46 -3.69 26.13
N GLY A 532 38.45 -3.20 24.88
CA GLY A 532 39.47 -3.52 23.87
C GLY A 532 39.41 -4.97 23.36
N LYS A 533 38.36 -5.72 23.69
CA LYS A 533 38.14 -7.12 23.27
C LYS A 533 36.70 -7.32 22.83
N GLU A 534 36.47 -8.33 21.99
CA GLU A 534 35.11 -8.75 21.64
C GLU A 534 34.42 -9.35 22.89
N PRO A 535 33.14 -9.02 23.16
CA PRO A 535 32.41 -9.60 24.27
C PRO A 535 32.13 -11.08 24.05
N ASP A 536 32.10 -11.84 25.14
CA ASP A 536 31.54 -13.19 25.12
C ASP A 536 30.04 -13.14 24.81
N LEU A 537 29.53 -14.19 24.14
CA LEU A 537 28.14 -14.25 23.69
C LEU A 537 27.14 -14.18 24.85
N GLU A 538 27.52 -14.66 26.04
CA GLU A 538 26.73 -14.56 27.27
C GLU A 538 26.53 -13.12 27.70
N VAL A 539 27.60 -12.30 27.66
CA VAL A 539 27.54 -10.87 28.01
C VAL A 539 26.62 -10.12 27.04
N VAL A 540 26.70 -10.45 25.76
CA VAL A 540 25.81 -9.86 24.74
C VAL A 540 24.35 -10.24 24.99
N ALA A 541 24.09 -11.49 25.34
CA ALA A 541 22.75 -11.99 25.64
C ALA A 541 22.13 -11.28 26.85
N GLU A 542 22.91 -11.11 27.92
CA GLU A 542 22.49 -10.36 29.11
C GLU A 542 22.23 -8.88 28.82
N GLU A 543 23.11 -8.18 28.09
CA GLU A 543 22.94 -6.75 27.82
C GLU A 543 21.79 -6.45 26.83
N VAL A 544 21.51 -7.37 25.90
CA VAL A 544 20.39 -7.23 24.95
C VAL A 544 19.07 -7.72 25.56
N GLY A 545 19.10 -8.62 26.54
CA GLY A 545 17.93 -9.22 27.19
C GLY A 545 17.29 -10.33 26.35
N LEU A 546 18.10 -11.16 25.68
CA LEU A 546 17.65 -12.31 24.89
C LEU A 546 18.34 -13.59 25.37
N SER A 547 17.79 -14.77 25.08
CA SER A 547 18.45 -16.03 25.39
C SER A 547 19.76 -16.20 24.60
N LEU A 548 20.73 -16.91 25.18
CA LEU A 548 22.02 -17.20 24.53
C LEU A 548 21.81 -17.86 23.16
N ASP A 549 20.87 -18.81 23.06
CA ASP A 549 20.58 -19.53 21.82
C ASP A 549 19.94 -18.63 20.77
N LYS A 550 19.07 -17.69 21.18
CA LYS A 550 18.51 -16.68 20.26
C LYS A 550 19.62 -15.77 19.72
N VAL A 551 20.58 -15.34 20.55
CA VAL A 551 21.74 -14.55 20.09
C VAL A 551 22.62 -15.36 19.13
N LYS A 552 22.93 -16.62 19.44
CA LYS A 552 23.69 -17.52 18.55
C LYS A 552 23.00 -17.68 17.19
N ASN A 553 21.69 -17.92 17.20
CA ASN A 553 20.90 -18.06 15.98
C ASN A 553 20.87 -16.76 15.17
N VAL A 554 20.67 -15.61 15.82
CA VAL A 554 20.69 -14.30 15.15
C VAL A 554 22.05 -14.07 14.47
N ILE A 555 23.16 -14.33 15.17
CA ILE A 555 24.51 -14.18 14.60
C ILE A 555 24.71 -15.13 13.41
N LYS A 556 24.22 -16.37 13.48
CA LYS A 556 24.28 -17.32 12.35
C LYS A 556 23.55 -16.79 11.12
N VAL A 557 22.40 -16.16 11.29
CA VAL A 557 21.59 -15.57 10.20
C VAL A 557 22.21 -14.29 9.62
N THR A 558 23.07 -13.58 10.35
CA THR A 558 23.71 -12.35 9.84
C THR A 558 24.70 -12.56 8.71
N LYS A 559 25.20 -13.79 8.53
CA LYS A 559 26.23 -14.12 7.53
C LYS A 559 25.67 -13.98 6.10
N GLU A 560 26.37 -13.22 5.27
CA GLU A 560 26.01 -13.07 3.86
C GLU A 560 26.50 -14.27 3.03
N PRO A 561 25.74 -14.72 2.03
CA PRO A 561 26.18 -15.80 1.15
C PRO A 561 27.41 -15.35 0.36
N ILE A 562 28.36 -16.28 0.19
CA ILE A 562 29.56 -16.08 -0.62
C ILE A 562 29.21 -16.35 -2.08
N SER A 563 29.77 -15.58 -3.01
CA SER A 563 29.58 -15.82 -4.45
C SER A 563 30.23 -17.14 -4.87
N LEU A 564 29.53 -17.95 -5.66
CA LEU A 564 30.10 -19.17 -6.27
C LEU A 564 31.26 -18.86 -7.23
N GLU A 565 31.32 -17.63 -7.74
CA GLU A 565 32.40 -17.13 -8.62
C GLU A 565 33.60 -16.59 -7.83
N THR A 566 33.60 -16.69 -6.49
CA THR A 566 34.75 -16.27 -5.69
C THR A 566 35.94 -17.19 -6.02
N PRO A 567 37.10 -16.66 -6.46
CA PRO A 567 38.25 -17.48 -6.78
C PRO A 567 38.79 -18.16 -5.51
N VAL A 568 39.23 -19.40 -5.63
CA VAL A 568 39.80 -20.21 -4.56
C VAL A 568 41.25 -20.52 -4.91
N GLY A 569 42.18 -19.99 -4.12
CA GLY A 569 43.62 -20.18 -4.33
C GLY A 569 44.26 -19.08 -5.18
N ASN A 570 45.47 -19.38 -5.70
CA ASN A 570 46.24 -18.45 -6.55
C ASN A 570 46.02 -18.69 -8.05
N ASP A 571 45.35 -19.76 -8.42
CA ASP A 571 45.11 -20.13 -9.81
C ASP A 571 43.78 -19.53 -10.27
N ASP A 572 43.80 -18.80 -11.39
CA ASP A 572 42.64 -18.05 -11.91
C ASP A 572 41.45 -18.95 -12.31
N ASP A 573 41.65 -20.27 -12.44
CA ASP A 573 40.64 -21.22 -12.92
C ASP A 573 39.76 -21.79 -11.80
N GLY A 574 40.21 -21.80 -10.54
CA GLY A 574 39.48 -22.44 -9.44
C GLY A 574 38.41 -21.55 -8.84
N LYS A 575 37.12 -21.84 -9.06
CA LYS A 575 36.01 -21.10 -8.45
C LYS A 575 35.43 -21.85 -7.26
N PHE A 576 34.86 -21.13 -6.30
CA PHE A 576 34.21 -21.76 -5.14
C PHE A 576 33.09 -22.73 -5.56
N GLY A 577 32.35 -22.41 -6.62
CA GLY A 577 31.29 -23.24 -7.17
C GLY A 577 31.76 -24.62 -7.64
N ASP A 578 33.02 -24.74 -8.07
CA ASP A 578 33.56 -26.01 -8.58
C ASP A 578 33.73 -27.06 -7.47
N PHE A 579 33.73 -26.64 -6.19
CA PHE A 579 33.85 -27.52 -5.03
C PHE A 579 32.50 -27.90 -4.41
N VAL A 580 31.38 -27.39 -4.95
CA VAL A 580 30.05 -27.69 -4.42
C VAL A 580 29.52 -28.98 -5.07
N GLU A 581 29.51 -30.07 -4.31
CA GLU A 581 28.98 -31.37 -4.77
C GLU A 581 27.44 -31.37 -4.90
N ASP A 582 26.92 -32.08 -5.89
CA ASP A 582 25.48 -32.37 -6.00
C ASP A 582 25.14 -33.66 -5.24
N LYS A 583 24.45 -33.50 -4.10
CA LYS A 583 24.03 -34.61 -3.23
C LYS A 583 22.74 -35.29 -3.67
N ASN A 584 22.02 -34.74 -4.64
CA ASN A 584 20.75 -35.31 -5.10
C ASN A 584 20.95 -36.38 -6.17
N ILE A 585 22.12 -36.40 -6.81
CA ILE A 585 22.47 -37.41 -7.80
C ILE A 585 22.86 -38.70 -7.08
N VAL A 586 22.14 -39.78 -7.40
CA VAL A 586 22.50 -41.13 -6.95
C VAL A 586 23.85 -41.48 -7.56
N SER A 587 24.82 -41.83 -6.71
CA SER A 587 26.15 -42.23 -7.17
C SER A 587 26.05 -43.41 -8.13
N SER A 588 26.92 -43.48 -9.14
CA SER A 588 26.93 -44.59 -10.10
C SER A 588 27.06 -45.95 -9.42
N ILE A 589 27.77 -46.01 -8.28
CA ILE A 589 27.89 -47.24 -7.49
C ILE A 589 26.55 -47.65 -6.88
N ASP A 590 25.78 -46.69 -6.37
CA ASP A 590 24.47 -46.95 -5.77
C ASP A 590 23.46 -47.37 -6.83
N HIS A 591 23.54 -46.77 -8.03
CA HIS A 591 22.73 -47.18 -9.17
C HIS A 591 23.03 -48.64 -9.57
N ILE A 592 24.31 -48.99 -9.72
CA ILE A 592 24.73 -50.36 -10.04
C ILE A 592 24.30 -51.34 -8.94
N MET A 593 24.45 -50.97 -7.67
CA MET A 593 24.03 -51.81 -6.54
C MET A 593 22.52 -52.03 -6.53
N ARG A 594 21.71 -51.02 -6.88
CA ARG A 594 20.26 -51.14 -7.01
C ARG A 594 19.86 -52.06 -8.17
N GLU A 595 20.51 -51.95 -9.32
CA GLU A 595 20.28 -52.83 -10.47
C GLU A 595 20.68 -54.28 -10.17
N ASP A 596 21.84 -54.49 -9.55
CA ASP A 596 22.32 -55.82 -9.15
C ASP A 596 21.41 -56.44 -8.08
N LEU A 597 20.98 -55.65 -7.09
CA LEU A 597 20.00 -56.09 -6.09
C LEU A 597 18.68 -56.52 -6.76
N LYS A 598 18.17 -55.75 -7.74
CA LYS A 598 16.96 -56.08 -8.48
C LYS A 598 17.12 -57.40 -9.24
N ALA A 599 18.26 -57.61 -9.90
CA ALA A 599 18.56 -58.86 -10.62
C ALA A 599 18.66 -60.07 -9.67
N GLN A 600 19.27 -59.90 -8.50
CA GLN A 600 19.39 -60.99 -7.52
C GLN A 600 18.07 -61.30 -6.81
N ILE A 601 17.24 -60.29 -6.53
CA ILE A 601 15.87 -60.50 -6.06
C ILE A 601 15.11 -61.34 -7.08
N GLU A 602 15.16 -60.99 -8.36
CA GLU A 602 14.48 -61.73 -9.43
C GLU A 602 14.95 -63.19 -9.52
N SER A 603 16.26 -63.43 -9.48
CA SER A 603 16.84 -64.78 -9.49
C SER A 603 16.43 -65.62 -8.28
N VAL A 604 16.31 -65.00 -7.09
CA VAL A 604 15.86 -65.68 -5.87
C VAL A 604 14.34 -65.96 -5.93
N LEU A 605 13.56 -65.06 -6.52
CA LEU A 605 12.12 -65.24 -6.72
C LEU A 605 11.80 -66.35 -7.73
N ASP A 606 12.64 -66.58 -8.73
CA ASP A 606 12.51 -67.68 -9.71
C ASP A 606 12.58 -69.08 -9.07
N GLN A 607 13.14 -69.20 -7.87
CA GLN A 607 13.24 -70.47 -7.15
C GLN A 607 12.01 -70.77 -6.28
N LEU A 608 11.09 -69.79 -6.13
CA LEU A 608 9.81 -69.98 -5.49
C LEU A 608 8.81 -70.59 -6.47
N ASN A 609 7.75 -71.19 -5.93
CA ASN A 609 6.64 -71.65 -6.76
C ASN A 609 5.94 -70.44 -7.44
N GLU A 610 5.37 -70.61 -8.63
CA GLU A 610 4.73 -69.53 -9.42
C GLU A 610 3.72 -68.71 -8.58
N ARG A 611 2.93 -69.40 -7.74
CA ARG A 611 2.00 -68.77 -6.78
C ARG A 611 2.70 -67.98 -5.67
N GLU A 612 3.79 -68.48 -5.12
CA GLU A 612 4.56 -67.80 -4.07
C GLU A 612 5.25 -66.55 -4.64
N LYS A 613 5.85 -66.68 -5.83
CA LYS A 613 6.48 -65.60 -6.60
C LYS A 613 5.49 -64.46 -6.91
N ALA A 614 4.30 -64.79 -7.42
CA ALA A 614 3.26 -63.81 -7.73
C ALA A 614 2.81 -63.02 -6.48
N VAL A 615 2.58 -63.70 -5.36
CA VAL A 615 2.20 -63.05 -4.09
C VAL A 615 3.29 -62.08 -3.61
N ILE A 616 4.56 -62.49 -3.65
CA ILE A 616 5.67 -61.62 -3.21
C ILE A 616 5.85 -60.40 -4.13
N ARG A 617 5.76 -60.57 -5.46
CA ARG A 617 5.88 -59.45 -6.39
C ARG A 617 4.79 -58.39 -6.21
N MET A 618 3.54 -58.83 -6.10
CA MET A 618 2.41 -57.93 -5.86
C MET A 618 2.47 -57.28 -4.48
N ARG A 619 2.95 -58.00 -3.46
CA ARG A 619 2.93 -57.50 -2.07
C ARG A 619 3.93 -56.40 -1.80
N PHE A 620 5.11 -56.46 -2.41
CA PHE A 620 6.25 -55.57 -2.18
C PHE A 620 6.59 -54.68 -3.39
N GLY A 621 5.65 -54.52 -4.34
CA GLY A 621 5.82 -53.56 -5.43
C GLY A 621 6.97 -53.89 -6.39
N LEU A 622 7.27 -55.17 -6.59
CA LEU A 622 8.32 -55.62 -7.53
C LEU A 622 7.78 -55.78 -8.97
N LEU A 623 6.63 -55.17 -9.25
CA LEU A 623 6.01 -55.09 -10.57
C LEU A 623 6.52 -53.85 -11.31
N ASP A 624 6.30 -53.80 -12.62
CA ASP A 624 6.71 -52.66 -13.45
C ASP A 624 6.05 -51.33 -13.05
N ASP A 625 4.93 -51.39 -12.30
CA ASP A 625 4.21 -50.24 -11.78
C ASP A 625 4.72 -49.77 -10.39
N GLU A 626 5.73 -50.45 -9.82
CA GLU A 626 6.33 -50.18 -8.50
C GLU A 626 5.30 -50.02 -7.37
N SER A 627 4.14 -50.69 -7.49
CA SER A 627 3.00 -50.51 -6.58
C SER A 627 2.78 -51.69 -5.64
N ASP A 628 2.72 -51.39 -4.34
CA ASP A 628 2.40 -52.38 -3.30
C ASP A 628 0.90 -52.70 -3.30
N ARG A 629 0.53 -53.98 -3.33
CA ARG A 629 -0.87 -54.44 -3.23
C ARG A 629 -1.20 -54.96 -1.83
N THR A 630 -2.45 -54.74 -1.44
CA THR A 630 -2.99 -55.26 -0.18
C THR A 630 -3.26 -56.76 -0.28
N LEU A 631 -3.25 -57.47 0.86
CA LEU A 631 -3.58 -58.91 0.90
C LEU A 631 -4.99 -59.22 0.36
N GLU A 632 -5.91 -58.25 0.43
CA GLU A 632 -7.25 -58.37 -0.14
C GLU A 632 -7.24 -58.25 -1.67
N GLU A 633 -6.50 -57.30 -2.23
CA GLU A 633 -6.35 -57.14 -3.68
C GLU A 633 -5.67 -58.36 -4.30
N ILE A 634 -4.59 -58.84 -3.69
CA ILE A 634 -3.88 -60.05 -4.12
C ILE A 634 -4.81 -61.28 -4.04
N GLY A 635 -5.66 -61.34 -3.01
CA GLY A 635 -6.65 -62.41 -2.85
C GLY A 635 -7.71 -62.40 -3.95
N LYS A 636 -8.20 -61.21 -4.34
CA LYS A 636 -9.12 -61.04 -5.47
C LYS A 636 -8.48 -61.48 -6.79
N GLU A 637 -7.22 -61.11 -7.03
CA GLU A 637 -6.51 -61.40 -8.27
C GLU A 637 -6.18 -62.89 -8.44
N LEU A 638 -5.82 -63.58 -7.36
CA LEU A 638 -5.50 -65.01 -7.38
C LEU A 638 -6.70 -65.94 -7.15
N ASN A 639 -7.91 -65.40 -6.92
CA ASN A 639 -9.13 -66.12 -6.51
C ASN A 639 -8.95 -66.93 -5.21
N VAL A 640 -8.40 -66.29 -4.19
CA VAL A 640 -8.02 -66.90 -2.92
C VAL A 640 -8.42 -65.99 -1.74
N THR A 641 -8.75 -66.56 -0.58
CA THR A 641 -9.04 -65.75 0.61
C THR A 641 -7.80 -64.98 1.08
N ARG A 642 -8.01 -63.79 1.66
CA ARG A 642 -6.95 -62.97 2.29
C ARG A 642 -6.04 -63.80 3.22
N GLU A 643 -6.63 -64.66 4.04
CA GLU A 643 -5.88 -65.50 4.97
C GLU A 643 -4.99 -66.52 4.25
N ARG A 644 -5.47 -67.07 3.13
CA ARG A 644 -4.67 -68.00 2.34
C ARG A 644 -3.53 -67.28 1.58
N VAL A 645 -3.70 -66.03 1.15
CA VAL A 645 -2.60 -65.20 0.64
C VAL A 645 -1.53 -64.98 1.71
N ARG A 646 -1.93 -64.62 2.94
CA ARG A 646 -1.03 -64.46 4.09
C ARG A 646 -0.24 -65.73 4.40
N GLN A 647 -0.88 -66.91 4.30
CA GLN A 647 -0.21 -68.20 4.47
C GLN A 647 0.84 -68.43 3.37
N ILE A 648 0.53 -68.11 2.11
CA ILE A 648 1.46 -68.22 0.98
C ILE A 648 2.66 -67.27 1.17
N GLU A 649 2.41 -66.01 1.56
CA GLU A 649 3.44 -65.01 1.88
C GLU A 649 4.36 -65.53 3.01
N SER A 650 3.77 -65.99 4.12
CA SER A 650 4.55 -66.51 5.27
C SER A 650 5.38 -67.73 4.89
N SER A 651 4.83 -68.62 4.04
CA SER A 651 5.55 -69.76 3.47
C SER A 651 6.72 -69.33 2.60
N ALA A 652 6.49 -68.37 1.68
CA ALA A 652 7.50 -67.82 0.78
C ALA A 652 8.62 -67.14 1.56
N ILE A 653 8.31 -66.25 2.51
CA ILE A 653 9.30 -65.59 3.38
C ILE A 653 10.10 -66.62 4.18
N LYS A 654 9.46 -67.66 4.71
CA LYS A 654 10.16 -68.74 5.43
C LYS A 654 11.14 -69.49 4.53
N LYS A 655 10.80 -69.75 3.27
CA LYS A 655 11.71 -70.33 2.27
C LYS A 655 12.87 -69.37 1.98
N LEU A 656 12.58 -68.11 1.66
CA LEU A 656 13.58 -67.07 1.38
C LEU A 656 14.57 -66.84 2.55
N ARG A 657 14.11 -67.03 3.79
CA ARG A 657 14.96 -66.92 5.00
C ARG A 657 15.92 -68.08 5.18
N SER A 658 15.72 -69.20 4.47
CA SER A 658 16.59 -70.37 4.57
C SER A 658 18.00 -70.02 4.06
N PRO A 659 19.07 -70.59 4.64
CA PRO A 659 20.45 -70.22 4.30
C PRO A 659 20.83 -70.39 2.82
N GLN A 660 20.11 -71.25 2.09
CA GLN A 660 20.33 -71.48 0.65
C GLN A 660 20.01 -70.22 -0.18
N TYR A 661 18.85 -69.60 0.06
CA TYR A 661 18.37 -68.42 -0.67
C TYR A 661 18.89 -67.11 -0.05
N GLY A 662 18.82 -67.02 1.28
CA GLY A 662 19.13 -65.79 2.01
C GLY A 662 20.60 -65.40 2.03
N ARG A 663 21.54 -66.31 1.70
CA ARG A 663 22.99 -65.99 1.69
C ARG A 663 23.35 -64.98 0.61
N ILE A 664 22.65 -65.01 -0.53
CA ILE A 664 22.86 -64.10 -1.67
C ILE A 664 22.43 -62.68 -1.28
N LEU A 665 21.18 -62.54 -0.84
CA LEU A 665 20.59 -61.23 -0.46
C LEU A 665 21.19 -60.64 0.82
N ARG A 666 21.73 -61.46 1.73
CA ARG A 666 22.34 -60.97 2.99
C ARG A 666 23.53 -60.05 2.77
N ASN A 667 24.19 -60.13 1.62
CA ASN A 667 25.31 -59.24 1.30
C ASN A 667 24.85 -57.79 1.10
N TYR A 668 23.62 -57.55 0.66
CA TYR A 668 23.03 -56.21 0.45
C TYR A 668 22.46 -55.58 1.73
N LEU A 669 22.35 -56.34 2.83
CA LEU A 669 21.89 -55.80 4.12
C LEU A 669 23.00 -55.05 4.89
N ARG A 670 24.25 -55.13 4.42
CA ARG A 670 25.43 -54.51 5.06
C ARG A 670 25.91 -53.25 4.34
N ILE A 671 25.25 -52.89 3.24
CA ILE A 671 25.43 -51.67 2.47
C ILE A 671 24.24 -50.79 2.82
#